data_AF-I3S4Z5-F1
#
_entry.id   AF-I3S4Z5-F1
#
_cell.length_a   1.000
_cell.length_b   1.000
_cell.length_c   1.000
_cell.angle_alpha   90.00
_cell.angle_beta   90.00
_cell.angle_gamma   90.00
#
_symmetry.space_group_name_H-M   'P 1'
#
loop_
_entity.id
_entity.type
_entity.pdbx_description
1 polymer ?
#
loop_
_entity_poly.entity_id
_entity_poly.type
_entity_poly.pdbx_seq_one_letter_code
_entity_poly.pdbx_strand_id
1 'polypeptide(L)'
;MSQALHHFLQKSNSNQNIAGVIGVGGSGGTSLLSSPFTSLPLGIPKLIVSTVASGQTEPYVGTSDLVLFPAIVDVAGVNSVSRVVFNNAAAAFAGMVVGRIRSLGDSSLVDDKFTVGITMFGVTTPCVDVVRDRLHKEGFESLVFHATGVGGRAMENLIREGFIQGVLDTTTTEIADYIVGGVMACDSSRFDVIIEKKIPLVLSVGALDMVNFGAKDTIPQSFQQRNIYEHNKQVSLMRTTVDENRKFADFIANKLNRSSSKICVCLPEKGISALDAPGKPFYDPEATGTLLHELQRLIQTDDIRQVKVYPHHINDLEFANALVDAFLEVNPKTVKDSTHPPAAIPETVQNVHEGSVSEKSSFGTIVYAPSEFPDAKPETLEKTQLILQQFKDQIDKGIPIIGAGAGTGISAKFEEAGGVDLIVLYNSGRFRMAGRGSLAGLLPSADANAVVLDMANEVLPVVKKVPVLAGVCATDPFRRMDHFLKQVESTGFSGVQNFPTVGLYDGNFRQNLEETGMGYSLEVEMIQKAHKMGLLTTPYAFNQHEAIEMAKVGADIIVAHMGLTTTGSIGAKTAVSLEESVVLVQAIADAAHRINPNAIVLCHGGPISGPEEAEFILKRTKGVHGFYGASSMERLPVEQAITSTVKQYKSISIH
;
A
#
# COMPACT_ATOMS: atom_id res chain seq x y z
N MET A 1 33.04 3.54 -22.23
CA MET A 1 33.02 2.61 -21.07
C MET A 1 31.60 2.22 -20.66
N SER A 2 30.71 3.16 -20.33
CA SER A 2 29.31 2.85 -19.96
C SER A 2 28.61 1.91 -20.96
N GLN A 3 28.63 2.23 -22.26
CA GLN A 3 28.09 1.34 -23.30
C GLN A 3 28.75 -0.05 -23.32
N ALA A 4 30.05 -0.17 -23.07
CA ALA A 4 30.72 -1.47 -23.03
C ALA A 4 30.26 -2.30 -21.82
N LEU A 5 30.06 -1.66 -20.66
CA LEU A 5 29.49 -2.32 -19.48
C LEU A 5 28.04 -2.78 -19.74
N HIS A 6 27.24 -1.98 -20.44
CA HIS A 6 25.89 -2.38 -20.85
C HIS A 6 25.90 -3.68 -21.68
N HIS A 7 26.73 -3.76 -22.72
CA HIS A 7 26.86 -4.98 -23.54
C HIS A 7 27.37 -6.17 -22.71
N PHE A 8 28.30 -5.94 -21.77
CA PHE A 8 28.79 -6.98 -20.87
C PHE A 8 27.68 -7.53 -19.96
N LEU A 9 26.86 -6.64 -19.37
CA LEU A 9 25.75 -7.02 -18.51
C LEU A 9 24.64 -7.74 -19.31
N GLN A 10 24.29 -7.27 -20.50
CA GLN A 10 23.32 -7.96 -21.36
C GLN A 10 23.77 -9.39 -21.71
N LYS A 11 25.03 -9.58 -22.12
CA LYS A 11 25.60 -10.89 -22.42
C LYS A 11 25.67 -11.80 -21.18
N SER A 12 25.90 -11.24 -20.01
CA SER A 12 25.96 -11.99 -18.75
C SER A 12 24.56 -12.37 -18.25
N ASN A 13 23.57 -11.50 -18.47
CA ASN A 13 22.17 -11.75 -18.13
C ASN A 13 21.53 -12.82 -19.03
N SER A 14 21.86 -12.84 -20.33
CA SER A 14 21.35 -13.87 -21.25
C SER A 14 21.79 -15.29 -20.87
N ASN A 15 22.87 -15.42 -20.09
CA ASN A 15 23.35 -16.70 -19.54
C ASN A 15 22.81 -16.99 -18.13
N GLN A 16 21.80 -16.24 -17.65
CA GLN A 16 21.15 -16.34 -16.33
C GLN A 16 22.08 -16.22 -15.11
N ASN A 17 23.27 -15.62 -15.27
CA ASN A 17 24.29 -15.57 -14.21
C ASN A 17 24.28 -14.29 -13.36
N ILE A 18 23.29 -13.41 -13.48
CA ILE A 18 23.23 -12.16 -12.71
C ILE A 18 22.18 -12.25 -11.61
N ALA A 19 22.65 -12.28 -10.36
CA ALA A 19 21.79 -12.19 -9.18
C ALA A 19 21.55 -10.74 -8.71
N GLY A 20 22.37 -9.79 -9.16
CA GLY A 20 22.28 -8.37 -8.87
C GLY A 20 23.56 -7.64 -9.29
N VAL A 21 23.52 -6.30 -9.31
CA VAL A 21 24.68 -5.43 -9.58
C VAL A 21 24.80 -4.33 -8.52
N ILE A 22 26.03 -4.12 -8.03
CA ILE A 22 26.36 -3.04 -7.09
C ILE A 22 27.56 -2.24 -7.60
N GLY A 23 27.54 -0.92 -7.40
CA GLY A 23 28.64 -0.05 -7.74
C GLY A 23 28.82 1.11 -6.75
N VAL A 24 29.92 1.85 -6.91
CA VAL A 24 30.22 3.05 -6.14
C VAL A 24 30.86 4.09 -7.04
N GLY A 25 30.53 5.37 -6.87
CA GLY A 25 31.21 6.43 -7.60
C GLY A 25 30.76 7.84 -7.25
N GLY A 26 31.60 8.80 -7.64
CA GLY A 26 31.18 10.20 -7.72
C GLY A 26 30.18 10.44 -8.86
N SER A 27 29.99 11.70 -9.27
CA SER A 27 29.09 12.05 -10.39
C SER A 27 29.40 11.26 -11.67
N GLY A 28 30.66 11.25 -12.13
CA GLY A 28 31.07 10.53 -13.34
C GLY A 28 30.92 9.00 -13.23
N GLY A 29 31.23 8.43 -12.07
CA GLY A 29 31.05 7.00 -11.82
C GLY A 29 29.57 6.59 -11.77
N THR A 30 28.74 7.41 -11.13
CA THR A 30 27.29 7.22 -11.07
C THR A 30 26.70 7.26 -12.48
N SER A 31 27.05 8.27 -13.28
CA SER A 31 26.63 8.36 -14.68
C SER A 31 27.05 7.15 -15.51
N LEU A 32 28.29 6.67 -15.35
CA LEU A 32 28.81 5.52 -16.07
C LEU A 32 28.04 4.23 -15.74
N LEU A 33 27.72 4.01 -14.47
CA LEU A 33 27.07 2.79 -13.96
C LEU A 33 25.55 2.78 -14.17
N SER A 34 24.91 3.94 -14.11
CA SER A 34 23.44 4.05 -14.09
C SER A 34 22.80 3.47 -15.35
N SER A 35 23.17 3.93 -16.54
CA SER A 35 22.57 3.46 -17.80
C SER A 35 22.71 1.94 -18.03
N PRO A 36 23.88 1.31 -17.76
CA PRO A 36 24.00 -0.15 -17.78
C PRO A 36 23.12 -0.85 -16.73
N PHE A 37 23.03 -0.31 -15.52
CA PHE A 37 22.25 -0.94 -14.44
C PHE A 37 20.75 -0.85 -14.71
N THR A 38 20.26 0.30 -15.16
CA THR A 38 18.84 0.52 -15.47
C THR A 38 18.37 -0.27 -16.69
N SER A 39 19.29 -0.78 -17.51
CA SER A 39 18.95 -1.68 -18.63
C SER A 39 18.70 -3.13 -18.23
N LEU A 40 18.99 -3.50 -16.98
CA LEU A 40 18.63 -4.82 -16.45
C LEU A 40 17.15 -4.85 -16.07
N PRO A 41 16.46 -6.00 -16.26
CA PRO A 41 15.05 -6.15 -15.91
C PRO A 41 14.70 -5.69 -14.49
N LEU A 42 13.47 -5.19 -14.31
CA LEU A 42 12.90 -4.87 -13.00
C LEU A 42 13.01 -6.07 -12.05
N GLY A 43 13.30 -5.78 -10.79
CA GLY A 43 13.39 -6.77 -9.73
C GLY A 43 14.77 -7.42 -9.61
N ILE A 44 15.68 -7.28 -10.58
CA ILE A 44 17.10 -7.59 -10.35
C ILE A 44 17.69 -6.48 -9.47
N PRO A 45 18.25 -6.79 -8.28
CA PRO A 45 18.84 -5.80 -7.40
C PRO A 45 19.92 -4.97 -8.10
N LYS A 46 19.75 -3.65 -8.10
CA LYS A 46 20.65 -2.69 -8.74
C LYS A 46 20.88 -1.49 -7.81
N LEU A 47 22.11 -1.35 -7.31
CA LEU A 47 22.45 -0.35 -6.27
C LEU A 47 23.74 0.39 -6.59
N ILE A 48 23.74 1.72 -6.45
CA ILE A 48 24.95 2.54 -6.56
C ILE A 48 25.12 3.38 -5.29
N VAL A 49 26.27 3.27 -4.62
CA VAL A 49 26.66 4.24 -3.60
C VAL A 49 27.19 5.48 -4.32
N SER A 50 26.46 6.59 -4.24
CA SER A 50 26.69 7.79 -5.05
C SER A 50 26.90 9.04 -4.19
N THR A 51 27.88 9.86 -4.56
CA THR A 51 28.04 11.20 -3.94
C THR A 51 26.99 12.20 -4.41
N VAL A 52 26.23 11.88 -5.46
CA VAL A 52 25.18 12.72 -6.04
C VAL A 52 23.78 12.13 -5.88
N ALA A 53 23.61 11.18 -4.95
CA ALA A 53 22.29 10.61 -4.63
C ALA A 53 21.32 11.67 -4.05
N SER A 54 21.84 12.69 -3.36
CA SER A 54 21.06 13.80 -2.81
C SER A 54 21.08 14.99 -3.78
N GLY A 55 20.19 14.96 -4.78
CA GLY A 55 20.09 16.00 -5.81
C GLY A 55 19.12 15.61 -6.91
N GLN A 56 19.33 16.14 -8.14
CA GLN A 56 18.58 15.69 -9.32
C GLN A 56 19.08 14.32 -9.75
N THR A 57 18.23 13.30 -9.61
CA THR A 57 18.58 11.89 -9.83
C THR A 57 17.85 11.22 -11.00
N GLU A 58 16.88 11.90 -11.61
CA GLU A 58 16.13 11.37 -12.76
C GLU A 58 17.06 10.90 -13.90
N PRO A 59 18.13 11.62 -14.30
CA PRO A 59 19.02 11.15 -15.37
C PRO A 59 19.78 9.85 -15.05
N TYR A 60 19.84 9.45 -13.78
CA TYR A 60 20.49 8.23 -13.34
C TYR A 60 19.47 7.09 -13.20
N VAL A 61 18.38 7.33 -12.46
CA VAL A 61 17.39 6.29 -12.11
C VAL A 61 16.38 6.07 -13.24
N GLY A 62 16.00 7.13 -13.95
CA GLY A 62 14.94 7.11 -14.95
C GLY A 62 13.65 6.54 -14.37
N THR A 63 13.14 5.49 -15.01
CA THR A 63 11.93 4.76 -14.61
C THR A 63 12.23 3.35 -14.09
N SER A 64 13.49 3.09 -13.71
CA SER A 64 13.92 1.81 -13.17
C SER A 64 13.79 1.74 -11.64
N ASP A 65 14.01 0.56 -11.09
CA ASP A 65 14.19 0.27 -9.66
C ASP A 65 15.64 0.46 -9.16
N LEU A 66 16.45 1.29 -9.85
CA LEU A 66 17.81 1.63 -9.42
C LEU A 66 17.82 2.39 -8.08
N VAL A 67 18.55 1.86 -7.11
CA VAL A 67 18.72 2.48 -5.80
C VAL A 67 20.03 3.27 -5.74
N LEU A 68 19.94 4.56 -5.40
CA LEU A 68 21.11 5.40 -5.10
C LEU A 68 21.28 5.53 -3.58
N PHE A 69 22.32 4.93 -3.00
CA PHE A 69 22.70 5.11 -1.61
C PHE A 69 23.57 6.37 -1.46
N PRO A 70 23.20 7.38 -0.66
CA PRO A 70 24.04 8.55 -0.44
C PRO A 70 25.38 8.19 0.21
N ALA A 71 26.49 8.58 -0.41
CA ALA A 71 27.83 8.35 0.11
C ALA A 71 28.15 9.17 1.39
N ILE A 72 27.37 10.24 1.65
CA ILE A 72 27.52 11.23 2.73
C ILE A 72 28.77 12.10 2.61
N VAL A 73 29.93 11.48 2.45
CA VAL A 73 31.21 12.12 2.15
C VAL A 73 31.69 11.70 0.77
N ASP A 74 32.65 12.42 0.20
CA ASP A 74 33.25 12.02 -1.06
C ASP A 74 33.88 10.62 -0.98
N VAL A 75 33.88 9.90 -2.10
CA VAL A 75 34.44 8.54 -2.20
C VAL A 75 35.95 8.65 -2.41
N ALA A 76 36.65 8.96 -1.33
CA ALA A 76 38.11 9.12 -1.28
C ALA A 76 38.72 8.19 -0.23
N GLY A 77 38.65 6.88 -0.50
CA GLY A 77 39.15 5.83 0.40
C GLY A 77 38.20 5.46 1.55
N VAL A 78 38.67 4.57 2.43
CA VAL A 78 37.89 4.05 3.56
C VAL A 78 38.24 4.83 4.83
N ASN A 79 37.29 5.61 5.32
CA ASN A 79 37.38 6.36 6.58
C ASN A 79 36.25 5.92 7.53
N SER A 80 36.15 6.55 8.70
CA SER A 80 35.13 6.20 9.71
C SER A 80 33.71 6.33 9.19
N VAL A 81 33.44 7.30 8.31
CA VAL A 81 32.11 7.53 7.70
C VAL A 81 31.87 6.57 6.55
N SER A 82 32.78 6.52 5.56
CA SER A 82 32.57 5.68 4.37
C SER A 82 32.53 4.19 4.72
N ARG A 83 33.22 3.73 5.78
CA ARG A 83 33.10 2.36 6.30
C ARG A 83 31.67 2.02 6.71
N VAL A 84 30.99 2.90 7.43
CA VAL A 84 29.61 2.67 7.88
C VAL A 84 28.66 2.66 6.67
N VAL A 85 28.81 3.65 5.78
CA VAL A 85 27.95 3.78 4.59
C VAL A 85 28.11 2.58 3.65
N PHE A 86 29.34 2.17 3.34
CA PHE A 86 29.61 1.02 2.48
C PHE A 86 29.12 -0.29 3.09
N ASN A 87 29.27 -0.47 4.41
CA ASN A 87 28.73 -1.66 5.10
C ASN A 87 27.20 -1.72 5.00
N ASN A 88 26.50 -0.60 5.22
CA ASN A 88 25.05 -0.56 5.11
C ASN A 88 24.57 -0.84 3.68
N ALA A 89 25.22 -0.23 2.67
CA ALA A 89 24.89 -0.45 1.28
C ALA A 89 25.15 -1.90 0.84
N ALA A 90 26.27 -2.50 1.25
CA ALA A 90 26.59 -3.89 0.97
C ALA A 90 25.60 -4.86 1.65
N ALA A 91 25.24 -4.61 2.92
CA ALA A 91 24.27 -5.42 3.64
C ALA A 91 22.86 -5.34 3.02
N ALA A 92 22.43 -4.13 2.63
CA ALA A 92 21.16 -3.93 1.94
C ALA A 92 21.13 -4.68 0.60
N PHE A 93 22.18 -4.53 -0.21
CA PHE A 93 22.31 -5.23 -1.48
C PHE A 93 22.31 -6.76 -1.31
N ALA A 94 23.08 -7.28 -0.35
CA ALA A 94 23.11 -8.71 -0.04
C ALA A 94 21.73 -9.23 0.39
N GLY A 95 21.00 -8.46 1.21
CA GLY A 95 19.63 -8.78 1.61
C GLY A 95 18.68 -8.86 0.43
N MET A 96 18.75 -7.90 -0.51
CA MET A 96 17.93 -7.91 -1.73
C MET A 96 18.24 -9.14 -2.60
N VAL A 97 19.52 -9.46 -2.79
CA VAL A 97 19.96 -10.61 -3.60
C VAL A 97 19.52 -11.94 -2.97
N VAL A 98 19.81 -12.14 -1.68
CA VAL A 98 19.45 -13.39 -0.98
C VAL A 98 17.93 -13.56 -0.89
N GLY A 99 17.20 -12.48 -0.59
CA GLY A 99 15.75 -12.49 -0.53
C GLY A 99 15.13 -12.92 -1.86
N ARG A 100 15.59 -12.33 -2.97
CA ARG A 100 15.14 -12.68 -4.32
C ARG A 100 15.47 -14.12 -4.70
N ILE A 101 16.68 -14.61 -4.43
CA ILE A 101 17.06 -15.99 -4.75
C ILE A 101 16.18 -16.99 -4.00
N ARG A 102 15.86 -16.71 -2.74
CA ARG A 102 14.98 -17.58 -1.94
C ARG A 102 13.55 -17.57 -2.46
N SER A 103 13.00 -16.41 -2.81
CA SER A 103 11.62 -16.30 -3.31
C SER A 103 11.44 -16.95 -4.68
N LEU A 104 12.49 -17.05 -5.50
CA LEU A 104 12.44 -17.77 -6.78
C LEU A 104 12.27 -19.30 -6.62
N GLY A 105 12.55 -19.86 -5.45
CA GLY A 105 12.36 -21.29 -5.14
C GLY A 105 10.96 -21.66 -4.65
N ASP A 106 10.15 -20.68 -4.23
CA ASP A 106 8.82 -20.84 -3.64
C ASP A 106 7.70 -20.42 -4.61
N SER A 107 7.76 -20.82 -5.88
CA SER A 107 6.73 -20.43 -6.86
C SER A 107 5.41 -21.19 -6.64
N SER A 108 4.69 -20.88 -5.56
CA SER A 108 3.25 -21.05 -5.51
C SER A 108 2.64 -20.01 -6.45
N LEU A 109 1.98 -20.50 -7.50
CA LEU A 109 1.27 -19.76 -8.53
C LEU A 109 0.51 -18.55 -7.94
N VAL A 110 1.10 -17.35 -8.07
CA VAL A 110 0.33 -16.11 -7.97
C VAL A 110 -0.53 -16.07 -9.23
N ASP A 111 -1.83 -15.87 -9.05
CA ASP A 111 -2.79 -15.77 -10.15
C ASP A 111 -2.40 -14.54 -10.99
N ASP A 112 -1.65 -14.74 -12.09
CA ASP A 112 -1.21 -13.68 -13.00
C ASP A 112 -2.43 -13.07 -13.69
N LYS A 113 -3.07 -12.10 -13.02
CA LYS A 113 -4.16 -11.31 -13.59
C LYS A 113 -3.61 -10.52 -14.77
N PHE A 114 -4.40 -10.42 -15.83
CA PHE A 114 -4.05 -9.61 -16.98
C PHE A 114 -4.03 -8.13 -16.56
N THR A 115 -2.85 -7.51 -16.64
CA THR A 115 -2.57 -6.15 -16.20
C THR A 115 -2.69 -5.16 -17.35
N VAL A 116 -3.47 -4.10 -17.12
CA VAL A 116 -3.74 -3.04 -18.08
C VAL A 116 -3.09 -1.72 -17.64
N GLY A 117 -2.27 -1.12 -18.49
CA GLY A 117 -1.70 0.20 -18.26
C GLY A 117 -2.67 1.31 -18.66
N ILE A 118 -2.85 2.32 -17.81
CA ILE A 118 -3.78 3.44 -18.05
C ILE A 118 -3.05 4.78 -17.86
N THR A 119 -3.13 5.68 -18.84
CA THR A 119 -2.55 7.04 -18.69
C THR A 119 -3.57 8.04 -18.16
N MET A 120 -3.13 8.91 -17.26
CA MET A 120 -3.99 9.81 -16.49
C MET A 120 -3.37 11.19 -16.33
N PHE A 121 -4.22 12.22 -16.27
CA PHE A 121 -3.87 13.56 -15.79
C PHE A 121 -4.98 14.06 -14.86
N GLY A 122 -4.70 15.07 -14.02
CA GLY A 122 -5.70 15.58 -13.06
C GLY A 122 -7.03 16.01 -13.69
N VAL A 123 -6.99 16.44 -14.96
CA VAL A 123 -8.15 16.88 -15.76
C VAL A 123 -8.91 15.73 -16.45
N THR A 124 -8.36 14.51 -16.42
CA THR A 124 -8.96 13.27 -16.96
C THR A 124 -9.19 12.22 -15.87
N THR A 125 -8.87 12.52 -14.60
CA THR A 125 -9.12 11.64 -13.44
C THR A 125 -10.54 11.08 -13.39
N PRO A 126 -11.63 11.85 -13.62
CA PRO A 126 -12.98 11.29 -13.60
C PRO A 126 -13.18 10.14 -14.61
N CYS A 127 -12.63 10.27 -15.82
CA CYS A 127 -12.65 9.20 -16.82
C CYS A 127 -11.85 7.99 -16.34
N VAL A 128 -10.62 8.22 -15.88
CA VAL A 128 -9.69 7.15 -15.48
C VAL A 128 -10.19 6.36 -14.27
N ASP A 129 -10.79 7.02 -13.27
CA ASP A 129 -11.35 6.33 -12.10
C ASP A 129 -12.47 5.36 -12.51
N VAL A 130 -13.37 5.79 -13.41
CA VAL A 130 -14.43 4.92 -13.95
C VAL A 130 -13.85 3.77 -14.77
N VAL A 131 -12.87 4.03 -15.63
CA VAL A 131 -12.18 3.01 -16.44
C VAL A 131 -11.51 1.97 -15.53
N ARG A 132 -10.75 2.41 -14.52
CA ARG A 132 -10.09 1.54 -13.54
C ARG A 132 -11.11 0.67 -12.81
N ASP A 133 -12.15 1.28 -12.26
CA ASP A 133 -13.16 0.56 -11.48
C ASP A 133 -13.90 -0.47 -12.34
N ARG A 134 -14.14 -0.15 -13.62
CA ARG A 134 -14.76 -1.07 -14.57
C ARG A 134 -13.84 -2.22 -14.99
N LEU A 135 -12.56 -1.94 -15.27
CA LEU A 135 -11.56 -2.99 -15.56
C LEU A 135 -11.40 -3.96 -14.39
N HIS A 136 -11.39 -3.45 -13.16
CA HIS A 136 -11.33 -4.27 -11.95
C HIS A 136 -12.54 -5.23 -11.86
N LYS A 137 -13.76 -4.73 -12.15
CA LYS A 137 -14.98 -5.56 -12.20
C LYS A 137 -14.93 -6.63 -13.31
N GLU A 138 -14.22 -6.37 -14.40
CA GLU A 138 -14.00 -7.33 -15.48
C GLU A 138 -12.85 -8.32 -15.20
N GLY A 139 -12.19 -8.21 -14.05
CA GLY A 139 -11.14 -9.14 -13.59
C GLY A 139 -9.72 -8.76 -14.01
N PHE A 140 -9.52 -7.55 -14.53
CA PHE A 140 -8.19 -7.05 -14.90
C PHE A 140 -7.50 -6.35 -13.71
N GLU A 141 -6.18 -6.46 -13.65
CA GLU A 141 -5.36 -5.56 -12.83
C GLU A 141 -5.13 -4.25 -13.62
N SER A 142 -5.00 -3.12 -12.93
CA SER A 142 -4.78 -1.81 -13.57
C SER A 142 -3.62 -1.07 -12.94
N LEU A 143 -2.69 -0.59 -13.77
CA LEU A 143 -1.59 0.29 -13.36
C LEU A 143 -1.82 1.67 -13.97
N VAL A 144 -1.97 2.70 -13.12
CA VAL A 144 -2.24 4.07 -13.56
C VAL A 144 -0.95 4.88 -13.60
N PHE A 145 -0.69 5.53 -14.73
CA PHE A 145 0.50 6.34 -15.00
C PHE A 145 0.11 7.80 -15.18
N HIS A 146 0.69 8.67 -14.36
CA HIS A 146 0.54 10.11 -14.53
C HIS A 146 1.31 10.56 -15.77
N ALA A 147 0.62 11.14 -16.76
CA ALA A 147 1.14 11.49 -18.08
C ALA A 147 2.06 12.74 -18.04
N THR A 148 3.21 12.60 -17.39
CA THR A 148 4.20 13.67 -17.14
C THR A 148 5.45 13.54 -18.01
N GLY A 149 5.39 12.74 -19.08
CA GLY A 149 6.51 12.31 -19.91
C GLY A 149 7.20 11.08 -19.32
N VAL A 150 7.52 11.13 -18.02
CA VAL A 150 8.09 10.00 -17.28
C VAL A 150 7.07 8.86 -17.14
N GLY A 151 5.80 9.17 -16.90
CA GLY A 151 4.76 8.16 -16.72
C GLY A 151 4.52 7.30 -17.97
N GLY A 152 4.40 7.91 -19.16
CA GLY A 152 4.30 7.17 -20.40
C GLY A 152 5.51 6.27 -20.65
N ARG A 153 6.73 6.77 -20.40
CA ARG A 153 7.96 5.96 -20.51
C ARG A 153 8.02 4.82 -19.48
N ALA A 154 7.52 5.03 -18.27
CA ALA A 154 7.45 3.99 -17.24
C ALA A 154 6.49 2.87 -17.67
N MET A 155 5.31 3.24 -18.18
CA MET A 155 4.34 2.28 -18.73
C MET A 155 4.97 1.47 -19.86
N GLU A 156 5.61 2.12 -20.83
CA GLU A 156 6.23 1.43 -21.97
C GLU A 156 7.40 0.53 -21.57
N ASN A 157 8.17 0.88 -20.54
CA ASN A 157 9.20 0.00 -20.00
C ASN A 157 8.59 -1.26 -19.37
N LEU A 158 7.50 -1.14 -18.61
CA LEU A 158 6.80 -2.29 -18.04
C LEU A 158 6.14 -3.17 -19.12
N ILE A 159 5.68 -2.59 -20.22
CA ILE A 159 5.23 -3.34 -21.41
C ILE A 159 6.41 -4.09 -22.05
N ARG A 160 7.58 -3.44 -22.17
CA ARG A 160 8.79 -4.07 -22.74
C ARG A 160 9.18 -5.32 -21.95
N GLU A 161 9.04 -5.26 -20.64
CA GLU A 161 9.37 -6.32 -19.69
C GLU A 161 8.26 -7.36 -19.50
N GLY A 162 7.05 -7.12 -20.03
CA GLY A 162 5.95 -8.07 -20.02
C GLY A 162 5.03 -7.98 -18.80
N PHE A 163 5.21 -6.99 -17.93
CA PHE A 163 4.33 -6.74 -16.78
C PHE A 163 2.97 -6.17 -17.16
N ILE A 164 2.84 -5.55 -18.34
CA ILE A 164 1.59 -5.00 -18.85
C ILE A 164 1.24 -5.68 -20.16
N GLN A 165 0.03 -6.26 -20.24
CA GLN A 165 -0.42 -7.03 -21.40
C GLN A 165 -1.48 -6.33 -22.22
N GLY A 166 -2.00 -5.17 -21.78
CA GLY A 166 -2.89 -4.31 -22.56
C GLY A 166 -2.81 -2.85 -22.11
N VAL A 167 -3.27 -1.92 -22.96
CA VAL A 167 -3.17 -0.48 -22.69
C VAL A 167 -4.48 0.24 -23.00
N LEU A 168 -4.88 1.09 -22.06
CA LEU A 168 -5.90 2.12 -22.20
C LEU A 168 -5.22 3.49 -22.07
N ASP A 169 -4.68 3.99 -23.18
CA ASP A 169 -3.97 5.27 -23.24
C ASP A 169 -4.97 6.43 -23.32
N THR A 170 -5.66 6.68 -22.20
CA THR A 170 -6.74 7.67 -22.08
C THR A 170 -6.21 9.10 -22.21
N THR A 171 -4.98 9.35 -21.76
CA THR A 171 -4.38 10.68 -21.64
C THR A 171 -3.04 10.77 -22.38
N THR A 172 -3.07 11.27 -23.62
CA THR A 172 -1.90 11.37 -24.50
C THR A 172 -1.23 12.76 -24.50
N THR A 173 -1.46 13.56 -23.46
CA THR A 173 -0.97 14.96 -23.33
C THR A 173 0.54 15.13 -23.49
N GLU A 174 1.33 14.10 -23.20
CA GLU A 174 2.80 14.14 -23.32
C GLU A 174 3.28 14.46 -24.75
N ILE A 175 2.42 14.19 -25.75
CA ILE A 175 2.65 14.51 -27.17
C ILE A 175 2.55 16.01 -27.43
N ALA A 176 1.62 16.70 -26.76
CA ALA A 176 1.48 18.15 -26.88
C ALA A 176 2.76 18.83 -26.38
N ASP A 177 3.27 18.38 -25.23
CA ASP A 177 4.54 18.83 -24.68
C ASP A 177 5.73 18.50 -25.61
N TYR A 178 5.78 17.30 -26.19
CA TYR A 178 6.86 16.94 -27.12
C TYR A 178 6.89 17.82 -28.38
N ILE A 179 5.72 18.11 -28.96
CA ILE A 179 5.63 18.86 -30.23
C ILE A 179 5.82 20.37 -30.02
N VAL A 180 5.32 20.92 -28.91
CA VAL A 180 5.33 22.36 -28.65
C VAL A 180 6.55 22.79 -27.82
N GLY A 181 7.13 21.88 -27.03
CA GLY A 181 8.28 22.13 -26.15
C GLY A 181 7.90 22.39 -24.70
N GLY A 182 6.97 21.61 -24.16
CA GLY A 182 6.58 21.61 -22.75
C GLY A 182 7.54 20.82 -21.85
N VAL A 183 7.34 20.89 -20.54
CA VAL A 183 8.23 20.31 -19.51
C VAL A 183 7.90 18.85 -19.16
N MET A 184 6.77 18.32 -19.63
CA MET A 184 6.27 16.96 -19.39
C MET A 184 6.20 16.14 -20.69
N ALA A 185 7.17 16.36 -21.58
CA ALA A 185 7.22 15.73 -22.90
C ALA A 185 7.51 14.23 -22.86
N CYS A 186 6.83 13.48 -23.74
CA CYS A 186 7.32 12.17 -24.16
C CYS A 186 8.56 12.33 -25.04
N ASP A 187 9.15 11.21 -25.46
CA ASP A 187 10.15 11.21 -26.52
C ASP A 187 9.53 10.79 -27.86
N SER A 188 10.35 10.78 -28.92
CA SER A 188 9.93 10.41 -30.27
C SER A 188 9.53 8.93 -30.40
N SER A 189 9.83 8.09 -29.40
CA SER A 189 9.53 6.66 -29.41
C SER A 189 8.16 6.30 -28.83
N ARG A 190 7.40 7.29 -28.32
CA ARG A 190 6.06 7.07 -27.77
C ARG A 190 5.21 6.19 -28.71
N PHE A 191 4.57 5.18 -28.13
CA PHE A 191 3.79 4.09 -28.72
C PHE A 191 4.57 2.96 -29.41
N ASP A 192 5.86 3.14 -29.72
CA ASP A 192 6.61 2.14 -30.50
C ASP A 192 6.63 0.78 -29.78
N VAL A 193 6.86 0.75 -28.47
CA VAL A 193 6.90 -0.51 -27.70
C VAL A 193 5.56 -1.23 -27.70
N ILE A 194 4.45 -0.50 -27.61
CA ILE A 194 3.09 -1.06 -27.62
C ILE A 194 2.86 -1.78 -28.96
N ILE A 195 3.24 -1.11 -30.05
CA ILE A 195 3.16 -1.63 -31.42
C ILE A 195 4.08 -2.85 -31.62
N GLU A 196 5.31 -2.78 -31.13
CA GLU A 196 6.30 -3.86 -31.22
C GLU A 196 5.86 -5.12 -30.46
N LYS A 197 5.29 -4.95 -29.26
CA LYS A 197 4.79 -6.05 -28.43
C LYS A 197 3.43 -6.59 -28.87
N LYS A 198 2.74 -5.89 -29.77
CA LYS A 198 1.45 -6.30 -30.36
C LYS A 198 0.36 -6.55 -29.31
N ILE A 199 0.38 -5.77 -28.23
CA ILE A 199 -0.63 -5.86 -27.17
C ILE A 199 -1.88 -5.04 -27.53
N PRO A 200 -3.08 -5.40 -27.02
CA PRO A 200 -4.29 -4.63 -27.26
C PRO A 200 -4.15 -3.18 -26.79
N LEU A 201 -4.47 -2.24 -27.67
CA LEU A 201 -4.40 -0.80 -27.40
C LEU A 201 -5.74 -0.13 -27.66
N VAL A 202 -6.27 0.53 -26.63
CA VAL A 202 -7.30 1.55 -26.80
C VAL A 202 -6.67 2.90 -26.47
N LEU A 203 -6.80 3.86 -27.39
CA LEU A 203 -6.22 5.19 -27.26
C LEU A 203 -7.33 6.25 -27.27
N SER A 204 -7.17 7.29 -26.46
CA SER A 204 -7.97 8.52 -26.51
C SER A 204 -7.06 9.74 -26.61
N VAL A 205 -7.64 10.93 -26.54
CA VAL A 205 -6.98 12.22 -26.77
C VAL A 205 -6.97 13.10 -25.51
N GLY A 206 -7.07 12.48 -24.34
CA GLY A 206 -7.21 13.19 -23.08
C GLY A 206 -6.08 14.17 -22.81
N ALA A 207 -6.46 15.37 -22.36
CA ALA A 207 -5.58 16.49 -22.06
C ALA A 207 -4.69 16.97 -23.22
N LEU A 208 -4.93 16.57 -24.47
CA LEU A 208 -4.20 17.15 -25.63
C LEU A 208 -4.52 18.63 -25.87
N ASP A 209 -5.40 19.23 -25.08
CA ASP A 209 -5.71 20.66 -25.08
C ASP A 209 -4.66 21.51 -24.35
N MET A 210 -3.68 20.91 -23.68
CA MET A 210 -2.70 21.65 -22.88
C MET A 210 -1.26 21.24 -23.12
N VAL A 211 -0.37 22.23 -23.01
CA VAL A 211 1.09 22.08 -22.92
C VAL A 211 1.53 22.53 -21.54
N ASN A 212 2.38 21.76 -20.89
CA ASN A 212 2.74 21.99 -19.51
C ASN A 212 4.03 22.82 -19.42
N PHE A 213 4.02 23.82 -18.55
CA PHE A 213 5.19 24.59 -18.17
C PHE A 213 5.31 24.67 -16.64
N GLY A 214 6.45 25.18 -16.18
CA GLY A 214 6.67 25.49 -14.78
C GLY A 214 5.86 26.69 -14.30
N ALA A 215 6.41 27.42 -13.32
CA ALA A 215 5.85 28.68 -12.88
C ALA A 215 5.71 29.66 -14.07
N LYS A 216 4.71 30.55 -14.02
CA LYS A 216 4.33 31.41 -15.16
C LYS A 216 5.48 32.25 -15.72
N ASP A 217 6.40 32.67 -14.85
CA ASP A 217 7.60 33.43 -15.20
C ASP A 217 8.67 32.58 -15.94
N THR A 218 8.57 31.25 -15.86
CA THR A 218 9.45 30.32 -16.59
C THR A 218 8.97 30.02 -18.01
N ILE A 219 7.76 30.46 -18.39
CA ILE A 219 7.20 30.25 -19.74
C ILE A 219 8.06 31.00 -20.78
N PRO A 220 8.52 30.32 -21.86
CA PRO A 220 9.29 30.95 -22.93
C PRO A 220 8.59 32.19 -23.51
N GLN A 221 9.38 33.23 -23.83
CA GLN A 221 8.85 34.53 -24.26
C GLN A 221 7.91 34.44 -25.47
N SER A 222 8.14 33.49 -26.39
CA SER A 222 7.29 33.23 -27.56
C SER A 222 5.87 32.75 -27.19
N PHE A 223 5.67 32.25 -25.97
CA PHE A 223 4.40 31.68 -25.51
C PHE A 223 3.66 32.56 -24.49
N GLN A 224 4.25 33.66 -24.02
CA GLN A 224 3.67 34.50 -22.97
C GLN A 224 2.30 35.13 -23.33
N GLN A 225 2.01 35.31 -24.62
CA GLN A 225 0.74 35.87 -25.10
C GLN A 225 -0.34 34.82 -25.39
N ARG A 226 -0.04 33.53 -25.12
CA ARG A 226 -0.99 32.43 -25.30
C ARG A 226 -2.01 32.42 -24.17
N ASN A 227 -3.08 31.63 -24.34
CA ASN A 227 -4.05 31.41 -23.26
C ASN A 227 -3.41 30.50 -22.19
N ILE A 228 -2.96 31.13 -21.10
CA ILE A 228 -2.30 30.47 -19.97
C ILE A 228 -3.27 30.33 -18.79
N TYR A 229 -3.35 29.11 -18.25
CA TYR A 229 -4.04 28.80 -17.02
C TYR A 229 -3.03 28.46 -15.92
N GLU A 230 -3.01 29.25 -14.85
CA GLU A 230 -2.17 29.01 -13.68
C GLU A 230 -2.81 27.94 -12.79
N HIS A 231 -2.37 26.69 -12.94
CA HIS A 231 -2.91 25.58 -12.13
C HIS A 231 -2.46 25.70 -10.67
N ASN A 232 -1.18 26.00 -10.45
CA ASN A 232 -0.63 26.35 -9.15
C ASN A 232 0.66 27.18 -9.31
N LYS A 233 1.30 27.56 -8.21
CA LYS A 233 2.51 28.40 -8.24
C LYS A 233 3.70 27.79 -9.00
N GLN A 234 3.73 26.48 -9.21
CA GLN A 234 4.82 25.75 -9.84
C GLN A 234 4.46 25.24 -11.24
N VAL A 235 3.18 25.25 -11.63
CA VAL A 235 2.70 24.64 -12.87
C VAL A 235 1.70 25.57 -13.56
N SER A 236 2.00 25.88 -14.81
CA SER A 236 1.13 26.63 -15.71
C SER A 236 0.81 25.78 -16.93
N LEU A 237 -0.43 25.84 -17.38
CA LEU A 237 -0.91 25.11 -18.56
C LEU A 237 -1.13 26.12 -19.69
N MET A 238 -0.72 25.78 -20.90
CA MET A 238 -0.94 26.60 -22.10
C MET A 238 -1.93 25.91 -23.03
N ARG A 239 -3.03 26.58 -23.41
CA ARG A 239 -4.00 26.04 -24.37
C ARG A 239 -3.36 25.84 -25.74
N THR A 240 -3.46 24.64 -26.28
CA THR A 240 -2.99 24.29 -27.63
C THR A 240 -3.86 24.90 -28.72
N THR A 241 -3.29 25.24 -29.88
CA THR A 241 -4.03 25.77 -31.04
C THR A 241 -4.55 24.68 -31.97
N VAL A 242 -5.41 25.08 -32.91
CA VAL A 242 -5.84 24.28 -34.06
C VAL A 242 -4.66 23.66 -34.83
N ASP A 243 -3.64 24.47 -35.16
CA ASP A 243 -2.47 24.01 -35.92
C ASP A 243 -1.60 23.02 -35.15
N GLU A 244 -1.47 23.20 -33.83
CA GLU A 244 -0.77 22.28 -32.95
C GLU A 244 -1.52 20.93 -32.87
N ASN A 245 -2.86 20.97 -32.77
CA ASN A 245 -3.70 19.78 -32.77
C ASN A 245 -3.59 18.96 -34.08
N ARG A 246 -3.42 19.61 -35.24
CA ARG A 246 -3.11 18.88 -36.50
C ARG A 246 -1.80 18.11 -36.41
N LYS A 247 -0.78 18.69 -35.79
CA LYS A 247 0.54 18.03 -35.60
C LYS A 247 0.43 16.87 -34.61
N PHE A 248 -0.40 16.98 -33.58
CA PHE A 248 -0.62 15.89 -32.64
C PHE A 248 -1.30 14.71 -33.34
N ALA A 249 -2.33 14.98 -34.14
CA ALA A 249 -2.99 13.97 -34.96
C ALA A 249 -2.01 13.27 -35.92
N ASP A 250 -1.15 14.04 -36.60
CA ASP A 250 -0.12 13.50 -37.49
C ASP A 250 0.86 12.57 -36.75
N PHE A 251 1.38 12.99 -35.59
CA PHE A 251 2.27 12.16 -34.78
C PHE A 251 1.62 10.84 -34.37
N ILE A 252 0.39 10.90 -33.83
CA ILE A 252 -0.36 9.72 -33.39
C ILE A 252 -0.65 8.80 -34.58
N ALA A 253 -1.19 9.34 -35.68
CA ALA A 253 -1.54 8.54 -36.85
C ALA A 253 -0.32 7.87 -37.49
N ASN A 254 0.82 8.58 -37.58
CA ASN A 254 2.06 8.03 -38.12
C ASN A 254 2.57 6.82 -37.31
N LYS A 255 2.38 6.82 -35.98
CA LYS A 255 2.69 5.68 -35.13
C LYS A 255 1.67 4.55 -35.33
N LEU A 256 0.38 4.85 -35.15
CA LEU A 256 -0.68 3.84 -35.17
C LEU A 256 -0.84 3.14 -36.53
N ASN A 257 -0.57 3.82 -37.64
CA ASN A 257 -0.58 3.22 -38.99
C ASN A 257 0.52 2.14 -39.18
N ARG A 258 1.49 2.05 -38.27
CA ARG A 258 2.50 0.98 -38.26
C ARG A 258 2.08 -0.24 -37.41
N SER A 259 0.95 -0.16 -36.70
CA SER A 259 0.46 -1.28 -35.90
C SER A 259 0.10 -2.48 -36.75
N SER A 260 0.44 -3.66 -36.25
CA SER A 260 0.00 -4.97 -36.78
C SER A 260 -0.87 -5.75 -35.79
N SER A 261 -1.35 -5.06 -34.75
CA SER A 261 -2.22 -5.59 -33.69
C SER A 261 -3.49 -4.76 -33.59
N LYS A 262 -4.54 -5.34 -32.98
CA LYS A 262 -5.83 -4.66 -32.84
C LYS A 262 -5.70 -3.40 -31.98
N ILE A 263 -6.09 -2.27 -32.55
CA ILE A 263 -6.15 -0.98 -31.89
C ILE A 263 -7.50 -0.32 -32.11
N CYS A 264 -7.98 0.41 -31.11
CA CYS A 264 -9.17 1.24 -31.23
C CYS A 264 -8.89 2.64 -30.69
N VAL A 265 -9.10 3.66 -31.51
CA VAL A 265 -9.03 5.07 -31.09
C VAL A 265 -10.45 5.54 -30.77
N CYS A 266 -10.68 5.99 -29.54
CA CYS A 266 -11.97 6.51 -29.09
C CYS A 266 -11.88 8.03 -28.91
N LEU A 267 -12.77 8.77 -29.56
CA LEU A 267 -12.69 10.23 -29.68
C LEU A 267 -13.94 10.90 -29.04
N PRO A 268 -13.79 11.71 -27.98
CA PRO A 268 -14.91 12.40 -27.32
C PRO A 268 -15.20 13.77 -27.95
N GLU A 269 -16.36 13.92 -28.61
CA GLU A 269 -16.71 15.13 -29.36
C GLU A 269 -16.91 16.38 -28.50
N LYS A 270 -17.35 16.24 -27.24
CA LYS A 270 -17.76 17.39 -26.41
C LYS A 270 -16.61 18.00 -25.60
N GLY A 271 -15.42 17.42 -25.68
CA GLY A 271 -14.23 17.95 -25.02
C GLY A 271 -13.30 16.88 -24.47
N ILE A 272 -12.01 17.24 -24.37
CA ILE A 272 -10.91 16.31 -24.10
C ILE A 272 -10.26 16.51 -22.72
N SER A 273 -10.76 17.43 -21.90
CA SER A 273 -10.29 17.63 -20.52
C SER A 273 -11.31 18.38 -19.66
N ALA A 274 -11.17 18.34 -18.33
CA ALA A 274 -11.98 19.17 -17.44
C ALA A 274 -11.89 20.70 -17.69
N LEU A 275 -10.86 21.16 -18.41
CA LEU A 275 -10.71 22.56 -18.81
C LEU A 275 -11.26 22.84 -20.22
N ASP A 276 -11.42 21.82 -21.05
CA ASP A 276 -12.03 21.86 -22.38
C ASP A 276 -13.50 21.42 -22.32
N ALA A 277 -14.33 22.19 -21.61
CA ALA A 277 -15.77 21.96 -21.51
C ALA A 277 -16.53 23.29 -21.50
N PRO A 278 -17.82 23.35 -21.90
CA PRO A 278 -18.56 24.61 -21.98
C PRO A 278 -18.41 25.50 -20.75
N GLY A 279 -17.95 26.74 -20.96
CA GLY A 279 -17.71 27.72 -19.88
C GLY A 279 -16.39 27.55 -19.11
N LYS A 280 -15.52 26.62 -19.52
CA LYS A 280 -14.19 26.41 -18.93
C LYS A 280 -13.09 27.14 -19.72
N PRO A 281 -11.92 27.43 -19.09
CA PRO A 281 -10.90 28.30 -19.69
C PRO A 281 -10.31 27.83 -21.01
N PHE A 282 -10.27 26.52 -21.26
CA PHE A 282 -9.67 25.91 -22.44
C PHE A 282 -10.72 25.38 -23.43
N TYR A 283 -12.01 25.70 -23.23
CA TYR A 283 -13.05 25.27 -24.16
C TYR A 283 -12.85 25.86 -25.54
N ASP A 284 -12.52 25.00 -26.50
CA ASP A 284 -12.32 25.37 -27.91
C ASP A 284 -12.78 24.22 -28.83
N PRO A 285 -14.08 24.22 -29.21
CA PRO A 285 -14.63 23.22 -30.11
C PRO A 285 -13.97 23.16 -31.49
N GLU A 286 -13.34 24.25 -31.95
CA GLU A 286 -12.65 24.28 -33.24
C GLU A 286 -11.35 23.50 -33.17
N ALA A 287 -10.55 23.73 -32.12
CA ALA A 287 -9.32 22.97 -31.87
C ALA A 287 -9.63 21.47 -31.64
N THR A 288 -10.60 21.17 -30.78
CA THR A 288 -11.01 19.79 -30.48
C THR A 288 -11.57 19.12 -31.73
N GLY A 289 -12.50 19.76 -32.45
CA GLY A 289 -13.05 19.24 -33.70
C GLY A 289 -11.99 18.97 -34.78
N THR A 290 -10.98 19.86 -34.88
CA THR A 290 -9.85 19.66 -35.81
C THR A 290 -9.02 18.43 -35.44
N LEU A 291 -8.70 18.23 -34.15
CA LEU A 291 -7.97 17.05 -33.69
C LEU A 291 -8.70 15.76 -34.07
N LEU A 292 -9.99 15.67 -33.77
CA LEU A 292 -10.76 14.44 -34.01
C LEU A 292 -10.89 14.16 -35.50
N HIS A 293 -11.20 15.19 -36.31
CA HIS A 293 -11.30 15.06 -37.76
C HIS A 293 -9.98 14.60 -38.39
N GLU A 294 -8.85 15.17 -37.99
CA GLU A 294 -7.55 14.77 -38.53
C GLU A 294 -7.19 13.33 -38.14
N LEU A 295 -7.48 12.88 -36.92
CA LEU A 295 -7.27 11.49 -36.52
C LEU A 295 -8.13 10.53 -37.34
N GLN A 296 -9.40 10.86 -37.58
CA GLN A 296 -10.28 10.07 -38.43
C GLN A 296 -9.78 10.00 -39.87
N ARG A 297 -9.21 11.09 -40.39
CA ARG A 297 -8.73 11.19 -41.77
C ARG A 297 -7.38 10.48 -41.98
N LEU A 298 -6.47 10.56 -41.01
CA LEU A 298 -5.09 10.11 -41.14
C LEU A 298 -4.89 8.63 -40.75
N ILE A 299 -5.71 8.10 -39.84
CA ILE A 299 -5.62 6.69 -39.44
C ILE A 299 -6.28 5.81 -40.51
N GLN A 300 -5.53 4.86 -41.04
CA GLN A 300 -5.99 3.90 -42.03
C GLN A 300 -6.84 2.83 -41.36
N THR A 301 -8.17 2.99 -41.44
CA THR A 301 -9.13 2.08 -40.80
C THR A 301 -9.25 0.76 -41.57
N ASP A 302 -9.23 -0.34 -40.82
CA ASP A 302 -9.38 -1.71 -41.31
C ASP A 302 -9.81 -2.64 -40.15
N ASP A 303 -9.71 -3.96 -40.35
CA ASP A 303 -10.11 -4.96 -39.34
C ASP A 303 -9.28 -4.90 -38.04
N ILE A 304 -8.07 -4.31 -38.08
CA ILE A 304 -7.19 -4.19 -36.91
C ILE A 304 -7.11 -2.75 -36.38
N ARG A 305 -7.54 -1.74 -37.14
CA ARG A 305 -7.47 -0.32 -36.75
C ARG A 305 -8.85 0.31 -36.86
N GLN A 306 -9.42 0.67 -35.71
CA GLN A 306 -10.70 1.37 -35.67
C GLN A 306 -10.57 2.76 -35.07
N VAL A 307 -11.35 3.70 -35.59
CA VAL A 307 -11.55 5.03 -35.01
C VAL A 307 -13.03 5.21 -34.75
N LYS A 308 -13.41 5.38 -33.48
CA LYS A 308 -14.78 5.52 -33.01
C LYS A 308 -14.96 6.89 -32.40
N VAL A 309 -15.99 7.61 -32.84
CA VAL A 309 -16.34 8.94 -32.34
C VAL A 309 -17.58 8.84 -31.47
N TYR A 310 -17.56 9.51 -30.33
CA TYR A 310 -18.61 9.44 -29.32
C TYR A 310 -19.13 10.84 -28.97
N PRO A 311 -20.47 11.03 -28.88
CA PRO A 311 -21.10 12.33 -28.62
C PRO A 311 -21.06 12.71 -27.13
N HIS A 312 -19.90 12.52 -26.50
CA HIS A 312 -19.65 12.63 -25.07
C HIS A 312 -18.40 13.48 -24.82
N HIS A 313 -18.31 14.03 -23.61
CA HIS A 313 -17.08 14.61 -23.09
C HIS A 313 -16.21 13.50 -22.50
N ILE A 314 -14.88 13.65 -22.50
CA ILE A 314 -13.98 12.58 -22.03
C ILE A 314 -14.30 12.07 -20.62
N ASN A 315 -14.74 12.97 -19.74
CA ASN A 315 -15.08 12.70 -18.35
C ASN A 315 -16.54 12.25 -18.13
N ASP A 316 -17.32 12.06 -19.20
CA ASP A 316 -18.65 11.47 -19.09
C ASP A 316 -18.54 9.97 -18.82
N LEU A 317 -19.44 9.45 -17.98
CA LEU A 317 -19.51 8.04 -17.60
C LEU A 317 -19.64 7.14 -18.83
N GLU A 318 -20.44 7.56 -19.81
CA GLU A 318 -20.69 6.83 -21.05
C GLU A 318 -19.42 6.70 -21.90
N PHE A 319 -18.57 7.74 -21.95
CA PHE A 319 -17.31 7.69 -22.68
C PHE A 319 -16.30 6.76 -21.99
N ALA A 320 -16.17 6.89 -20.67
CA ALA A 320 -15.31 6.00 -19.88
C ALA A 320 -15.73 4.53 -20.02
N ASN A 321 -17.02 4.25 -20.06
CA ASN A 321 -17.52 2.92 -20.37
C ASN A 321 -17.15 2.50 -21.80
N ALA A 322 -17.39 3.35 -22.80
CA ALA A 322 -17.08 3.04 -24.19
C ALA A 322 -15.59 2.69 -24.43
N LEU A 323 -14.67 3.30 -23.66
CA LEU A 323 -13.25 2.94 -23.68
C LEU A 323 -13.02 1.49 -23.27
N VAL A 324 -13.66 1.03 -22.18
CA VAL A 324 -13.54 -0.35 -21.71
C VAL A 324 -14.24 -1.32 -22.65
N ASP A 325 -15.40 -0.96 -23.22
CA ASP A 325 -16.06 -1.79 -24.24
C ASP A 325 -15.15 -2.00 -25.45
N ALA A 326 -14.54 -0.93 -25.95
CA ALA A 326 -13.55 -1.01 -27.02
C ALA A 326 -12.36 -1.89 -26.62
N PHE A 327 -11.91 -1.83 -25.36
CA PHE A 327 -10.81 -2.64 -24.86
C PHE A 327 -11.15 -4.13 -24.87
N LEU A 328 -12.34 -4.49 -24.39
CA LEU A 328 -12.84 -5.87 -24.39
C LEU A 328 -13.03 -6.41 -25.82
N GLU A 329 -13.39 -5.56 -26.78
CA GLU A 329 -13.50 -5.94 -28.20
C GLU A 329 -12.12 -6.22 -28.84
N VAL A 330 -11.12 -5.39 -28.55
CA VAL A 330 -9.76 -5.59 -29.07
C VAL A 330 -9.00 -6.69 -28.32
N ASN A 331 -9.44 -7.01 -27.09
CA ASN A 331 -8.91 -8.08 -26.24
C ASN A 331 -9.96 -9.20 -26.05
N PRO A 332 -10.28 -10.00 -27.08
CA PRO A 332 -11.25 -11.09 -26.94
C PRO A 332 -10.74 -12.10 -25.93
N LYS A 333 -11.43 -12.21 -24.78
CA LYS A 333 -11.12 -13.10 -23.65
C LYS A 333 -10.57 -14.45 -24.13
N THR A 334 -9.27 -14.69 -23.94
CA THR A 334 -8.72 -16.04 -23.82
C THR A 334 -9.17 -16.60 -22.47
N VAL A 335 -10.44 -16.98 -22.40
CA VAL A 335 -10.92 -17.89 -21.35
C VAL A 335 -10.19 -19.21 -21.56
N LYS A 336 -9.28 -19.54 -20.62
CA LYS A 336 -8.55 -20.82 -20.49
C LYS A 336 -7.59 -21.17 -21.63
N ASP A 337 -6.35 -20.67 -21.54
CA ASP A 337 -5.12 -21.44 -21.80
C ASP A 337 -3.90 -20.52 -21.59
N SER A 338 -3.53 -20.30 -20.33
CA SER A 338 -2.17 -19.84 -19.99
C SER A 338 -1.24 -21.04 -19.86
N THR A 339 -1.07 -21.81 -20.95
CA THR A 339 0.16 -22.58 -21.16
C THR A 339 1.09 -21.74 -22.03
N HIS A 340 1.69 -20.71 -21.44
CA HIS A 340 2.98 -20.25 -21.94
C HIS A 340 4.05 -21.20 -21.43
N PRO A 341 4.98 -21.66 -22.28
CA PRO A 341 5.94 -22.69 -21.91
C PRO A 341 6.87 -22.12 -20.82
N PRO A 342 7.05 -22.81 -19.69
CA PRO A 342 8.04 -22.39 -18.71
C PRO A 342 9.42 -22.44 -19.37
N ALA A 343 10.20 -21.38 -19.16
CA ALA A 343 11.62 -21.39 -19.49
C ALA A 343 12.27 -22.62 -18.85
N ALA A 344 13.01 -23.38 -19.67
CA ALA A 344 13.55 -24.69 -19.31
C ALA A 344 14.39 -24.64 -18.02
N ILE A 345 14.05 -25.51 -17.06
CA ILE A 345 14.84 -25.84 -15.88
C ILE A 345 15.35 -27.28 -16.06
N PRO A 346 16.67 -27.56 -15.96
CA PRO A 346 17.19 -28.92 -16.05
C PRO A 346 16.93 -29.74 -14.77
N GLU A 347 16.76 -31.04 -14.97
CA GLU A 347 16.42 -32.05 -13.98
C GLU A 347 17.47 -32.28 -12.87
N THR A 348 16.97 -32.90 -11.79
CA THR A 348 17.61 -33.73 -10.75
C THR A 348 18.17 -33.05 -9.50
N VAL A 349 17.45 -33.21 -8.36
CA VAL A 349 17.96 -33.88 -7.13
C VAL A 349 16.78 -34.58 -6.41
N GLN A 350 17.02 -35.81 -5.95
CA GLN A 350 16.05 -36.77 -5.42
C GLN A 350 15.62 -36.54 -3.95
N ASN A 351 14.35 -36.88 -3.70
CA ASN A 351 13.75 -37.54 -2.52
C ASN A 351 14.17 -37.15 -1.08
N VAL A 352 13.22 -36.58 -0.31
CA VAL A 352 12.96 -36.99 1.08
C VAL A 352 11.46 -36.89 1.41
N HIS A 353 10.87 -38.07 1.69
CA HIS A 353 9.59 -38.44 2.31
C HIS A 353 8.53 -37.41 2.72
N GLU A 354 7.35 -37.56 2.13
CA GLU A 354 6.03 -37.10 2.63
C GLU A 354 5.48 -38.03 3.72
N GLY A 355 4.89 -37.44 4.76
CA GLY A 355 4.04 -38.10 5.75
C GLY A 355 2.60 -37.58 5.64
N SER A 356 1.68 -38.49 5.37
CA SER A 356 0.24 -38.30 5.15
C SER A 356 -0.57 -38.03 6.43
N VAL A 357 -1.53 -37.07 6.40
CA VAL A 357 -2.78 -37.06 7.20
C VAL A 357 -3.80 -36.20 6.43
N SER A 358 -4.80 -36.72 5.71
CA SER A 358 -6.09 -37.31 6.13
C SER A 358 -7.11 -36.35 6.76
N GLU A 359 -8.12 -36.01 5.95
CA GLU A 359 -9.56 -35.80 6.21
C GLU A 359 -10.08 -34.84 7.32
N LYS A 360 -10.76 -33.79 6.82
CA LYS A 360 -12.03 -33.18 7.28
C LYS A 360 -12.27 -33.02 8.79
N SER A 361 -12.19 -31.78 9.25
CA SER A 361 -12.94 -31.29 10.42
C SER A 361 -13.86 -30.12 10.04
N SER A 362 -14.99 -30.07 10.72
CA SER A 362 -16.20 -29.34 10.39
C SER A 362 -16.33 -28.07 11.23
N PHE A 363 -15.86 -26.92 10.73
CA PHE A 363 -16.32 -25.59 11.13
C PHE A 363 -16.29 -24.69 9.90
N GLY A 364 -17.40 -24.02 9.60
CA GLY A 364 -17.59 -23.28 8.35
C GLY A 364 -16.60 -22.13 8.18
N THR A 365 -16.10 -21.98 6.95
CA THR A 365 -15.36 -20.80 6.46
C THR A 365 -16.10 -19.54 6.88
N ILE A 366 -15.41 -18.55 7.47
CA ILE A 366 -16.02 -17.23 7.69
C ILE A 366 -16.21 -16.61 6.31
N VAL A 367 -17.43 -16.69 5.80
CA VAL A 367 -17.81 -15.98 4.57
C VAL A 367 -18.59 -14.75 5.02
N TYR A 368 -17.90 -13.62 5.21
CA TYR A 368 -18.62 -12.35 5.17
C TYR A 368 -19.07 -12.16 3.73
N ALA A 369 -20.39 -12.15 3.49
CA ALA A 369 -20.87 -11.88 2.15
C ALA A 369 -20.58 -10.39 1.84
N PRO A 370 -20.01 -10.02 0.68
CA PRO A 370 -19.77 -8.62 0.33
C PRO A 370 -21.03 -7.74 0.43
N SER A 371 -22.22 -8.33 0.31
CA SER A 371 -23.51 -7.67 0.53
C SER A 371 -23.78 -7.21 1.97
N GLU A 372 -23.11 -7.79 2.96
CA GLU A 372 -23.24 -7.43 4.39
C GLU A 372 -22.37 -6.23 4.76
N PHE A 373 -21.41 -5.85 3.91
CA PHE A 373 -20.43 -4.78 4.13
C PHE A 373 -20.43 -3.77 2.96
N PRO A 374 -21.55 -3.06 2.72
CA PRO A 374 -21.66 -2.14 1.58
C PRO A 374 -20.69 -0.96 1.64
N ASP A 375 -20.23 -0.61 2.85
CA ASP A 375 -19.32 0.51 3.11
C ASP A 375 -17.84 0.08 3.15
N ALA A 376 -17.55 -1.22 3.06
CA ALA A 376 -16.18 -1.74 3.13
C ALA A 376 -15.49 -1.68 1.77
N LYS A 377 -14.20 -1.34 1.78
CA LYS A 377 -13.36 -1.59 0.61
C LYS A 377 -13.15 -3.10 0.47
N PRO A 378 -13.26 -3.68 -0.73
CA PRO A 378 -13.08 -5.12 -0.93
C PRO A 378 -11.74 -5.63 -0.38
N GLU A 379 -10.66 -4.89 -0.61
CA GLU A 379 -9.31 -5.23 -0.15
C GLU A 379 -9.20 -5.27 1.38
N THR A 380 -9.82 -4.30 2.07
CA THR A 380 -9.83 -4.24 3.54
C THR A 380 -10.59 -5.43 4.10
N LEU A 381 -11.75 -5.74 3.54
CA LEU A 381 -12.58 -6.87 3.96
C LEU A 381 -11.89 -8.21 3.71
N GLU A 382 -11.29 -8.41 2.52
CA GLU A 382 -10.53 -9.61 2.17
C GLU A 382 -9.33 -9.81 3.11
N LYS A 383 -8.59 -8.74 3.41
CA LYS A 383 -7.49 -8.77 4.38
C LYS A 383 -7.97 -9.23 5.76
N THR A 384 -9.07 -8.67 6.26
CA THR A 384 -9.66 -9.06 7.55
C THR A 384 -10.12 -10.53 7.54
N GLN A 385 -10.74 -11.00 6.45
CA GLN A 385 -11.13 -12.40 6.30
C GLN A 385 -9.92 -13.34 6.36
N LEU A 386 -8.83 -13.01 5.66
CA LEU A 386 -7.60 -13.81 5.68
C LEU A 386 -6.99 -13.87 7.09
N ILE A 387 -6.95 -12.74 7.80
CA ILE A 387 -6.46 -12.70 9.19
C ILE A 387 -7.32 -13.58 10.09
N LEU A 388 -8.65 -13.46 10.02
CA LEU A 388 -9.56 -14.24 10.85
C LEU A 388 -9.51 -15.73 10.54
N GLN A 389 -9.34 -16.10 9.26
CA GLN A 389 -9.17 -17.49 8.88
C GLN A 389 -7.87 -18.07 9.44
N GLN A 390 -6.76 -17.31 9.39
CA GLN A 390 -5.50 -17.72 10.02
C GLN A 390 -5.64 -17.92 11.53
N PHE A 391 -6.35 -17.02 12.21
CA PHE A 391 -6.59 -17.16 13.65
C PHE A 391 -7.45 -18.38 13.95
N LYS A 392 -8.49 -18.65 13.16
CA LYS A 392 -9.29 -19.88 13.31
C LYS A 392 -8.45 -21.13 13.12
N ASP A 393 -7.63 -21.18 12.08
CA ASP A 393 -6.77 -22.33 11.81
C ASP A 393 -5.78 -22.59 12.97
N GLN A 394 -5.33 -21.55 13.67
CA GLN A 394 -4.51 -21.69 14.87
C GLN A 394 -5.30 -22.20 16.07
N ILE A 395 -6.49 -21.64 16.30
CA ILE A 395 -7.41 -22.06 17.37
C ILE A 395 -7.76 -23.54 17.21
N ASP A 396 -8.06 -23.98 15.98
CA ASP A 396 -8.38 -25.38 15.67
C ASP A 396 -7.20 -26.33 15.92
N LYS A 397 -5.97 -25.82 15.85
CA LYS A 397 -4.74 -26.55 16.22
C LYS A 397 -4.42 -26.47 17.71
N GLY A 398 -5.24 -25.78 18.52
CA GLY A 398 -5.00 -25.56 19.94
C GLY A 398 -3.86 -24.59 20.23
N ILE A 399 -3.49 -23.74 19.27
CA ILE A 399 -2.47 -22.71 19.42
C ILE A 399 -3.17 -21.41 19.85
N PRO A 400 -2.77 -20.78 20.97
CA PRO A 400 -3.41 -19.57 21.44
C PRO A 400 -3.06 -18.36 20.57
N ILE A 401 -4.03 -17.49 20.33
CA ILE A 401 -3.82 -16.22 19.63
C ILE A 401 -3.16 -15.21 20.56
N ILE A 402 -2.03 -14.65 20.14
CA ILE A 402 -1.24 -13.69 20.90
C ILE A 402 -1.30 -12.31 20.25
N GLY A 403 -1.97 -11.37 20.92
CA GLY A 403 -1.90 -9.95 20.57
C GLY A 403 -0.83 -9.23 21.39
N ALA A 404 -0.12 -8.27 20.81
CA ALA A 404 0.84 -7.42 21.51
C ALA A 404 0.58 -5.92 21.31
N GLY A 405 0.83 -5.12 22.35
CA GLY A 405 0.82 -3.67 22.26
C GLY A 405 2.24 -3.12 22.17
N ALA A 406 2.58 -2.45 21.06
CA ALA A 406 3.90 -1.87 20.84
C ALA A 406 3.89 -0.34 21.03
N GLY A 407 4.83 0.17 21.82
CA GLY A 407 5.07 1.59 22.02
C GLY A 407 6.12 2.20 21.09
N THR A 408 6.95 1.37 20.45
CA THR A 408 8.04 1.80 19.55
C THR A 408 8.24 0.82 18.40
N GLY A 409 8.90 1.26 17.33
CA GLY A 409 9.22 0.40 16.17
C GLY A 409 10.12 -0.80 16.51
N ILE A 410 11.06 -0.66 17.44
CA ILE A 410 11.93 -1.79 17.84
C ILE A 410 11.13 -2.89 18.54
N SER A 411 10.17 -2.51 19.38
CA SER A 411 9.30 -3.47 20.06
C SER A 411 8.43 -4.21 19.07
N ALA A 412 7.73 -3.50 18.19
CA ALA A 412 6.89 -4.11 17.16
C ALA A 412 7.69 -5.09 16.27
N LYS A 413 8.92 -4.72 15.90
CA LYS A 413 9.81 -5.57 15.11
C LYS A 413 10.18 -6.88 15.83
N PHE A 414 10.45 -6.82 17.13
CA PHE A 414 10.83 -8.01 17.90
C PHE A 414 9.63 -8.81 18.40
N GLU A 415 8.47 -8.19 18.57
CA GLU A 415 7.20 -8.89 18.75
C GLU A 415 6.85 -9.72 17.51
N GLU A 416 6.98 -9.15 16.29
CA GLU A 416 6.84 -9.90 15.03
C GLU A 416 7.87 -11.02 14.92
N ALA A 417 9.14 -10.77 15.26
CA ALA A 417 10.17 -11.80 15.26
C ALA A 417 9.88 -12.94 16.27
N GLY A 418 9.15 -12.63 17.35
CA GLY A 418 8.68 -13.58 18.35
C GLY A 418 7.46 -14.39 17.94
N GLY A 419 6.85 -14.08 16.78
CA GLY A 419 5.68 -14.80 16.27
C GLY A 419 4.35 -14.33 16.85
N VAL A 420 4.22 -13.05 17.20
CA VAL A 420 2.93 -12.45 17.58
C VAL A 420 1.93 -12.50 16.41
N ASP A 421 0.64 -12.66 16.71
CA ASP A 421 -0.44 -12.78 15.72
C ASP A 421 -1.04 -11.44 15.29
N LEU A 422 -1.03 -10.45 16.18
CA LEU A 422 -1.43 -9.08 15.89
C LEU A 422 -0.73 -8.06 16.79
N ILE A 423 -0.53 -6.85 16.29
CA ILE A 423 0.07 -5.73 17.03
C ILE A 423 -0.93 -4.58 17.11
N VAL A 424 -1.05 -3.90 18.25
CA VAL A 424 -1.79 -2.63 18.38
C VAL A 424 -0.88 -1.50 18.82
N LEU A 425 -1.10 -0.33 18.24
CA LEU A 425 -0.42 0.92 18.60
C LEU A 425 -1.38 1.85 19.31
N TYR A 426 -0.92 2.44 20.42
CA TYR A 426 -1.64 3.53 21.07
C TYR A 426 -0.71 4.32 22.00
N ASN A 427 -1.17 5.52 22.39
CA ASN A 427 -0.42 6.48 23.20
C ASN A 427 0.17 5.90 24.49
N SER A 428 -0.57 5.06 25.23
CA SER A 428 -0.07 4.40 26.43
C SER A 428 1.12 3.46 26.17
N GLY A 429 1.22 2.83 24.99
CA GLY A 429 2.42 2.09 24.60
C GLY A 429 3.64 3.00 24.56
N ARG A 430 3.55 4.10 23.80
CA ARG A 430 4.60 5.12 23.71
C ARG A 430 4.96 5.69 25.08
N PHE A 431 3.97 6.00 25.92
CA PHE A 431 4.20 6.56 27.24
C PHE A 431 4.88 5.57 28.19
N ARG A 432 4.54 4.28 28.13
CA ARG A 432 5.26 3.23 28.87
C ARG A 432 6.72 3.17 28.48
N MET A 433 7.02 3.24 27.19
CA MET A 433 8.39 3.25 26.68
C MET A 433 9.14 4.54 26.98
N ALA A 434 8.43 5.62 27.29
CA ALA A 434 8.98 6.84 27.88
C ALA A 434 9.11 6.78 29.43
N GLY A 435 8.91 5.61 30.05
CA GLY A 435 9.02 5.42 31.49
C GLY A 435 7.88 6.06 32.29
N ARG A 436 6.64 6.02 31.75
CA ARG A 436 5.42 6.49 32.44
C ARG A 436 4.44 5.33 32.66
N GLY A 437 3.55 5.47 33.64
CA GLY A 437 2.49 4.49 33.91
C GLY A 437 1.45 4.44 32.77
N SER A 438 0.81 3.27 32.57
CA SER A 438 -0.20 3.06 31.52
C SER A 438 -1.37 4.05 31.59
N LEU A 439 -1.74 4.52 32.79
CA LEU A 439 -2.83 5.49 32.95
C LEU A 439 -2.51 6.86 32.35
N ALA A 440 -1.25 7.18 32.05
CA ALA A 440 -0.89 8.45 31.42
C ALA A 440 -1.62 8.66 30.08
N GLY A 441 -1.95 7.58 29.36
CA GLY A 441 -2.69 7.69 28.09
C GLY A 441 -4.18 7.95 28.23
N LEU A 442 -4.73 7.86 29.44
CA LEU A 442 -6.11 8.26 29.76
C LEU A 442 -6.18 9.70 30.29
N LEU A 443 -5.04 10.36 30.48
CA LEU A 443 -4.98 11.74 30.96
C LEU A 443 -4.78 12.69 29.78
N PRO A 444 -5.09 13.99 29.94
CA PRO A 444 -4.88 15.02 28.91
C PRO A 444 -3.40 15.37 28.73
N SER A 445 -2.56 14.34 28.55
CA SER A 445 -1.11 14.44 28.34
C SER A 445 -0.76 14.61 26.87
N ALA A 446 -1.60 14.11 25.96
CA ALA A 446 -1.52 14.32 24.51
C ALA A 446 -2.85 13.95 23.84
N ASP A 447 -3.03 14.38 22.60
CA ASP A 447 -4.07 13.85 21.71
C ASP A 447 -3.73 12.41 21.32
N ALA A 448 -4.51 11.46 21.84
CA ALA A 448 -4.28 10.03 21.61
C ALA A 448 -4.40 9.62 20.14
N ASN A 449 -5.36 10.22 19.41
CA ASN A 449 -5.64 9.94 18.00
C ASN A 449 -4.53 10.49 17.09
N ALA A 450 -3.96 11.65 17.43
CA ALA A 450 -2.78 12.16 16.74
C ALA A 450 -1.53 11.32 17.02
N VAL A 451 -1.34 10.89 18.27
CA VAL A 451 -0.18 10.08 18.67
C VAL A 451 -0.17 8.73 17.94
N VAL A 452 -1.30 8.04 17.79
CA VAL A 452 -1.33 6.74 17.08
C VAL A 452 -0.97 6.89 15.60
N LEU A 453 -1.41 7.96 14.93
CA LEU A 453 -1.04 8.23 13.54
C LEU A 453 0.44 8.57 13.40
N ASP A 454 1.00 9.31 14.35
CA ASP A 454 2.43 9.61 14.38
C ASP A 454 3.27 8.34 14.59
N MET A 455 2.86 7.47 15.52
CA MET A 455 3.48 6.16 15.77
C MET A 455 3.47 5.24 14.55
N ALA A 456 2.49 5.39 13.65
CA ALA A 456 2.40 4.60 12.42
C ALA A 456 3.67 4.71 11.56
N ASN A 457 4.28 5.90 11.51
CA ASN A 457 5.51 6.16 10.74
C ASN A 457 6.72 5.39 11.29
N GLU A 458 6.72 5.04 12.57
CA GLU A 458 7.81 4.29 13.21
C GLU A 458 7.61 2.78 13.08
N VAL A 459 6.36 2.31 13.04
CA VAL A 459 6.02 0.89 13.16
C VAL A 459 5.67 0.24 11.82
N LEU A 460 4.79 0.84 11.02
CA LEU A 460 4.33 0.23 9.77
C LEU A 460 5.49 -0.06 8.79
N PRO A 461 6.56 0.75 8.71
CA PRO A 461 7.71 0.41 7.86
C PRO A 461 8.54 -0.79 8.35
N VAL A 462 8.47 -1.17 9.62
CA VAL A 462 9.33 -2.22 10.20
C VAL A 462 8.63 -3.56 10.43
N VAL A 463 7.30 -3.57 10.58
CA VAL A 463 6.47 -4.78 10.65
C VAL A 463 6.09 -5.22 9.22
N LYS A 464 6.24 -6.50 8.89
CA LYS A 464 6.15 -6.99 7.50
C LYS A 464 5.01 -7.96 7.23
N LYS A 465 4.60 -8.74 8.22
CA LYS A 465 3.69 -9.88 8.06
C LYS A 465 2.48 -9.79 8.98
N VAL A 466 2.67 -9.22 10.17
CA VAL A 466 1.64 -9.20 11.20
C VAL A 466 0.69 -8.01 11.00
N PRO A 467 -0.63 -8.18 11.17
CA PRO A 467 -1.56 -7.06 11.15
C PRO A 467 -1.30 -6.08 12.30
N VAL A 468 -1.15 -4.80 11.95
CA VAL A 468 -1.01 -3.68 12.90
C VAL A 468 -2.33 -2.92 13.00
N LEU A 469 -2.82 -2.71 14.22
CA LEU A 469 -4.08 -2.06 14.54
C LEU A 469 -3.84 -0.71 15.24
N ALA A 470 -4.78 0.22 15.07
CA ALA A 470 -4.76 1.51 15.74
C ALA A 470 -5.67 1.49 16.99
N GLY A 471 -5.13 1.91 18.14
CA GLY A 471 -5.95 2.31 19.28
C GLY A 471 -6.57 3.68 19.02
N VAL A 472 -7.90 3.71 18.98
CA VAL A 472 -8.70 4.90 18.67
C VAL A 472 -9.39 5.39 19.95
N CYS A 473 -9.19 6.66 20.28
CA CYS A 473 -9.95 7.36 21.31
C CYS A 473 -11.32 7.74 20.75
N ALA A 474 -12.32 6.89 20.99
CA ALA A 474 -13.64 7.06 20.40
C ALA A 474 -14.41 8.25 20.99
N THR A 475 -14.11 8.62 22.23
CA THR A 475 -14.77 9.72 22.96
C THR A 475 -14.14 11.09 22.73
N ASP A 476 -13.22 11.21 21.76
CA ASP A 476 -12.61 12.49 21.40
C ASP A 476 -13.64 13.43 20.76
N PRO A 477 -14.06 14.51 21.44
CA PRO A 477 -15.15 15.36 20.98
C PRO A 477 -14.76 16.21 19.76
N PHE A 478 -13.48 16.25 19.38
CA PHE A 478 -12.97 17.02 18.24
C PHE A 478 -12.74 16.16 16.99
N ARG A 479 -13.06 14.86 17.03
CA ARG A 479 -12.90 13.96 15.89
C ARG A 479 -14.23 13.58 15.27
N ARG A 480 -14.28 13.73 13.94
CA ARG A 480 -15.34 13.13 13.12
C ARG A 480 -14.98 11.69 12.85
N MET A 481 -15.57 10.75 13.59
CA MET A 481 -15.12 9.36 13.60
C MET A 481 -15.11 8.70 12.21
N ASP A 482 -16.12 8.98 11.37
CA ASP A 482 -16.18 8.45 9.99
C ASP A 482 -14.98 8.91 9.14
N HIS A 483 -14.49 10.12 9.36
CA HIS A 483 -13.32 10.64 8.64
C HIS A 483 -12.03 10.07 9.22
N PHE A 484 -11.95 9.97 10.56
CA PHE A 484 -10.77 9.45 11.23
C PHE A 484 -10.55 7.96 10.94
N LEU A 485 -11.59 7.13 10.90
CA LEU A 485 -11.46 5.72 10.54
C LEU A 485 -10.99 5.53 9.09
N LYS A 486 -11.44 6.39 8.15
CA LYS A 486 -10.90 6.40 6.77
C LYS A 486 -9.44 6.79 6.74
N GLN A 487 -9.02 7.72 7.58
CA GLN A 487 -7.62 8.08 7.74
C GLN A 487 -6.81 6.89 8.27
N VAL A 488 -7.27 6.23 9.32
CA VAL A 488 -6.67 5.01 9.90
C VAL A 488 -6.49 3.92 8.83
N GLU A 489 -7.54 3.63 8.06
CA GLU A 489 -7.47 2.66 6.95
C GLU A 489 -6.44 3.10 5.89
N SER A 490 -6.48 4.37 5.44
CA SER A 490 -5.57 4.88 4.42
C SER A 490 -4.10 4.96 4.86
N THR A 491 -3.84 5.08 6.16
CA THR A 491 -2.49 5.03 6.74
C THR A 491 -1.89 3.62 6.66
N GLY A 492 -2.72 2.58 6.49
CA GLY A 492 -2.27 1.19 6.34
C GLY A 492 -2.52 0.29 7.56
N PHE A 493 -3.25 0.78 8.57
CA PHE A 493 -3.69 -0.06 9.68
C PHE A 493 -4.67 -1.13 9.18
N SER A 494 -4.59 -2.32 9.77
CA SER A 494 -5.45 -3.47 9.43
C SER A 494 -6.74 -3.50 10.23
N GLY A 495 -6.83 -2.68 11.27
CA GLY A 495 -7.92 -2.74 12.23
C GLY A 495 -7.82 -1.69 13.33
N VAL A 496 -8.76 -1.76 14.27
CA VAL A 496 -8.86 -0.83 15.40
C VAL A 496 -9.10 -1.53 16.73
N GLN A 497 -8.76 -0.81 17.80
CA GLN A 497 -9.09 -1.12 19.19
C GLN A 497 -9.62 0.17 19.85
N ASN A 498 -10.59 0.07 20.77
CA ASN A 498 -11.05 1.18 21.59
C ASN A 498 -10.00 1.49 22.68
N PHE A 499 -8.99 2.30 22.36
CA PHE A 499 -8.04 2.75 23.34
C PHE A 499 -7.54 4.16 23.02
N PRO A 500 -7.50 5.10 23.99
CA PRO A 500 -7.92 4.98 25.39
C PRO A 500 -9.42 4.68 25.53
N THR A 501 -9.78 3.96 26.60
CA THR A 501 -11.16 3.50 26.84
C THR A 501 -11.68 4.00 28.18
N VAL A 502 -12.93 4.42 28.17
CA VAL A 502 -13.72 4.81 29.33
C VAL A 502 -13.98 3.62 30.26
N GLY A 503 -13.85 2.41 29.71
CA GLY A 503 -13.81 1.12 30.41
C GLY A 503 -12.93 1.08 31.66
N LEU A 504 -11.85 1.87 31.67
CA LEU A 504 -10.87 1.93 32.76
C LEU A 504 -11.18 2.99 33.83
N TYR A 505 -12.21 3.82 33.66
CA TYR A 505 -12.71 4.70 34.72
C TYR A 505 -13.81 4.02 35.54
N ASP A 506 -13.92 4.39 36.81
CA ASP A 506 -14.92 3.87 37.74
C ASP A 506 -15.62 4.98 38.55
N GLY A 507 -16.56 4.55 39.41
CA GLY A 507 -17.26 5.39 40.37
C GLY A 507 -18.00 6.58 39.75
N ASN A 508 -18.07 7.67 40.51
CA ASN A 508 -18.74 8.91 40.09
C ASN A 508 -18.08 9.54 38.85
N PHE A 509 -16.78 9.31 38.63
CA PHE A 509 -16.08 9.87 37.48
C PHE A 509 -16.52 9.21 36.17
N ARG A 510 -16.57 7.86 36.13
CA ARG A 510 -17.17 7.10 35.01
C ARG A 510 -18.59 7.56 34.75
N GLN A 511 -19.42 7.64 35.79
CA GLN A 511 -20.81 8.07 35.66
C GLN A 511 -20.92 9.46 35.02
N ASN A 512 -20.13 10.44 35.45
CA ASN A 512 -20.13 11.77 34.87
C ASN A 512 -19.69 11.77 33.39
N LEU A 513 -18.73 10.93 32.99
CA LEU A 513 -18.33 10.80 31.59
C LEU A 513 -19.48 10.27 30.73
N GLU A 514 -20.17 9.23 31.19
CA GLU A 514 -21.35 8.66 30.50
C GLU A 514 -22.48 9.71 30.39
N GLU A 515 -22.79 10.42 31.48
CA GLU A 515 -23.85 11.44 31.53
C GLU A 515 -23.53 12.69 30.68
N THR A 516 -22.26 12.96 30.41
CA THR A 516 -21.80 14.12 29.62
C THR A 516 -21.44 13.77 28.17
N GLY A 517 -21.80 12.58 27.71
CA GLY A 517 -21.64 12.18 26.31
C GLY A 517 -20.24 11.71 25.93
N MET A 518 -19.41 11.33 26.91
CA MET A 518 -18.11 10.67 26.71
C MET A 518 -18.19 9.23 27.22
N GLY A 519 -19.27 8.53 26.85
CA GLY A 519 -19.59 7.20 27.34
C GLY A 519 -19.00 6.07 26.52
N TYR A 520 -19.03 4.86 27.07
CA TYR A 520 -18.59 3.63 26.39
C TYR A 520 -19.44 3.33 25.14
N SER A 521 -20.68 3.84 25.06
CA SER A 521 -21.51 3.72 23.86
C SER A 521 -20.86 4.31 22.60
N LEU A 522 -20.04 5.35 22.72
CA LEU A 522 -19.30 5.91 21.59
C LEU A 522 -18.18 4.98 21.12
N GLU A 523 -17.59 4.20 22.04
CA GLU A 523 -16.62 3.16 21.67
C GLU A 523 -17.31 2.02 20.90
N VAL A 524 -18.50 1.60 21.35
CA VAL A 524 -19.33 0.62 20.64
C VAL A 524 -19.71 1.13 19.24
N GLU A 525 -20.11 2.40 19.11
CA GLU A 525 -20.43 3.01 17.81
C GLU A 525 -19.20 3.06 16.89
N MET A 526 -18.03 3.42 17.41
CA MET A 526 -16.77 3.43 16.64
C MET A 526 -16.42 2.04 16.13
N ILE A 527 -16.56 1.00 16.97
CA ILE A 527 -16.35 -0.40 16.56
C ILE A 527 -17.35 -0.82 15.49
N GLN A 528 -18.63 -0.45 15.62
CA GLN A 528 -19.64 -0.74 14.61
C GLN A 528 -19.27 -0.14 13.26
N LYS A 529 -18.81 1.13 13.25
CA LYS A 529 -18.39 1.82 12.03
C LYS A 529 -17.15 1.14 11.41
N ALA A 530 -16.16 0.81 12.23
CA ALA A 530 -14.95 0.13 11.75
C ALA A 530 -15.27 -1.26 11.17
N HIS A 531 -16.12 -2.04 11.84
CA HIS A 531 -16.58 -3.33 11.35
C HIS A 531 -17.28 -3.18 9.99
N LYS A 532 -18.22 -2.24 9.85
CA LYS A 532 -18.88 -1.96 8.55
C LYS A 532 -17.93 -1.55 7.43
N MET A 533 -16.81 -0.92 7.77
CA MET A 533 -15.73 -0.59 6.83
C MET A 533 -14.84 -1.79 6.48
N GLY A 534 -15.07 -2.97 7.08
CA GLY A 534 -14.28 -4.18 6.87
C GLY A 534 -12.97 -4.22 7.64
N LEU A 535 -12.71 -3.26 8.53
CA LEU A 535 -11.53 -3.24 9.40
C LEU A 535 -11.63 -4.32 10.47
N LEU A 536 -10.53 -4.98 10.79
CA LEU A 536 -10.47 -5.90 11.93
C LEU A 536 -10.75 -5.15 13.24
N THR A 537 -11.66 -5.66 14.07
CA THR A 537 -12.07 -5.01 15.32
C THR A 537 -11.68 -5.84 16.54
N THR A 538 -10.98 -5.21 17.50
CA THR A 538 -10.42 -5.90 18.68
C THR A 538 -10.72 -5.21 20.02
N PRO A 539 -11.98 -4.80 20.30
CA PRO A 539 -12.28 -3.99 21.48
C PRO A 539 -12.02 -4.66 22.83
N TYR A 540 -11.65 -3.85 23.81
CA TYR A 540 -11.71 -4.18 25.22
C TYR A 540 -13.14 -4.12 25.75
N ALA A 541 -13.52 -5.14 26.51
CA ALA A 541 -14.74 -5.19 27.33
C ALA A 541 -14.39 -5.56 28.77
N PHE A 542 -15.02 -4.90 29.75
CA PHE A 542 -14.71 -5.03 31.17
C PHE A 542 -15.77 -5.80 31.95
N ASN A 543 -16.93 -6.02 31.34
CA ASN A 543 -18.04 -6.77 31.93
C ASN A 543 -18.92 -7.42 30.85
N GLN A 544 -19.89 -8.23 31.27
CA GLN A 544 -20.78 -8.99 30.37
C GLN A 544 -21.64 -8.09 29.48
N HIS A 545 -22.06 -6.93 29.99
CA HIS A 545 -22.92 -6.02 29.23
C HIS A 545 -22.13 -5.40 28.07
N GLU A 546 -20.94 -4.87 28.33
CA GLU A 546 -20.05 -4.34 27.30
C GLU A 546 -19.67 -5.39 26.26
N ALA A 547 -19.43 -6.64 26.68
CA ALA A 547 -19.16 -7.76 25.78
C ALA A 547 -20.33 -8.08 24.85
N ILE A 548 -21.56 -8.03 25.37
CA ILE A 548 -22.79 -8.19 24.57
C ILE A 548 -22.92 -7.06 23.55
N GLU A 549 -22.69 -5.81 23.95
CA GLU A 549 -22.79 -4.66 23.04
C GLU A 549 -21.73 -4.72 21.93
N MET A 550 -20.48 -5.06 22.25
CA MET A 550 -19.42 -5.25 21.24
C MET A 550 -19.73 -6.42 20.29
N ALA A 551 -20.25 -7.53 20.80
CA ALA A 551 -20.64 -8.67 19.97
C ALA A 551 -21.82 -8.33 19.03
N LYS A 552 -22.81 -7.55 19.49
CA LYS A 552 -23.96 -7.12 18.68
C LYS A 552 -23.55 -6.27 17.47
N VAL A 553 -22.50 -5.47 17.61
CA VAL A 553 -22.01 -4.60 16.53
C VAL A 553 -21.01 -5.28 15.59
N GLY A 554 -20.74 -6.57 15.80
CA GLY A 554 -19.91 -7.38 14.92
C GLY A 554 -18.43 -7.41 15.29
N ALA A 555 -18.06 -7.09 16.54
CA ALA A 555 -16.66 -7.17 16.96
C ALA A 555 -16.05 -8.56 16.65
N ASP A 556 -14.94 -8.57 15.89
CA ASP A 556 -14.30 -9.81 15.45
C ASP A 556 -13.57 -10.51 16.61
N ILE A 557 -12.88 -9.70 17.42
CA ILE A 557 -12.19 -10.13 18.63
C ILE A 557 -12.66 -9.30 19.82
N ILE A 558 -13.05 -9.94 20.92
CA ILE A 558 -13.41 -9.26 22.17
C ILE A 558 -12.34 -9.57 23.21
N VAL A 559 -11.74 -8.53 23.78
CA VAL A 559 -10.67 -8.66 24.75
C VAL A 559 -11.22 -8.43 26.16
N ALA A 560 -11.36 -9.51 26.93
CA ALA A 560 -11.80 -9.49 28.32
C ALA A 560 -10.73 -8.84 29.20
N HIS A 561 -10.97 -7.59 29.62
CA HIS A 561 -9.97 -6.75 30.29
C HIS A 561 -10.17 -6.71 31.81
N MET A 562 -9.22 -7.25 32.57
CA MET A 562 -9.25 -7.36 34.03
C MET A 562 -8.66 -6.14 34.77
N GLY A 563 -8.70 -4.96 34.16
CA GLY A 563 -8.06 -3.74 34.68
C GLY A 563 -6.54 -3.69 34.50
N LEU A 564 -5.87 -2.78 35.22
CA LEU A 564 -4.44 -2.48 35.02
C LEU A 564 -3.52 -3.63 35.48
N THR A 565 -2.47 -3.88 34.70
CA THR A 565 -1.44 -4.87 35.07
C THR A 565 -0.68 -4.46 36.34
N THR A 566 -0.53 -5.39 37.28
CA THR A 566 -0.02 -5.09 38.63
C THR A 566 1.50 -5.20 38.80
N THR A 567 2.21 -5.85 37.88
CA THR A 567 3.65 -6.14 38.01
C THR A 567 4.56 -5.06 37.39
N GLY A 568 5.81 -4.99 37.84
CA GLY A 568 6.85 -4.05 37.37
C GLY A 568 7.04 -2.81 38.26
N SER A 569 7.98 -1.95 37.87
CA SER A 569 8.38 -0.75 38.65
C SER A 569 7.28 0.32 38.78
N ILE A 570 6.29 0.29 37.88
CA ILE A 570 5.20 1.26 37.73
C ILE A 570 3.82 0.57 37.52
N GLY A 571 3.62 -0.63 38.06
CA GLY A 571 2.36 -1.38 38.03
C GLY A 571 1.32 -0.90 39.06
N ALA A 572 0.04 -1.23 38.85
CA ALA A 572 -1.04 -0.92 39.78
C ALA A 572 -1.02 -1.83 41.04
N LYS A 573 -1.45 -1.31 42.20
CA LYS A 573 -1.46 -2.09 43.46
C LYS A 573 -2.81 -2.76 43.78
N THR A 574 -3.84 -2.43 43.02
CA THR A 574 -5.22 -2.89 43.19
C THR A 574 -5.61 -3.76 42.01
N ALA A 575 -5.80 -5.07 42.22
CA ALA A 575 -6.37 -5.97 41.22
C ALA A 575 -7.15 -7.10 41.89
N VAL A 576 -8.06 -7.69 41.11
CA VAL A 576 -8.69 -8.97 41.41
C VAL A 576 -7.66 -10.09 41.48
N SER A 577 -8.00 -11.17 42.16
CA SER A 577 -7.14 -12.36 42.19
C SER A 577 -7.10 -13.07 40.84
N LEU A 578 -6.08 -13.91 40.60
CA LEU A 578 -5.98 -14.69 39.37
C LEU A 578 -7.15 -15.68 39.23
N GLU A 579 -7.62 -16.26 40.34
CA GLU A 579 -8.80 -17.15 40.36
C GLU A 579 -10.09 -16.40 40.04
N GLU A 580 -10.26 -15.21 40.60
CA GLU A 580 -11.42 -14.35 40.28
C GLU A 580 -11.39 -13.89 38.82
N SER A 581 -10.20 -13.67 38.26
CA SER A 581 -10.03 -13.36 36.83
C SER A 581 -10.52 -14.49 35.93
N VAL A 582 -10.37 -15.76 36.31
CA VAL A 582 -10.94 -16.91 35.56
C VAL A 582 -12.46 -16.75 35.43
N VAL A 583 -13.12 -16.45 36.56
CA VAL A 583 -14.60 -16.33 36.60
C VAL A 583 -15.07 -15.15 35.75
N LEU A 584 -14.41 -14.00 35.86
CA LEU A 584 -14.77 -12.78 35.13
C LEU A 584 -14.51 -12.92 33.62
N VAL A 585 -13.36 -13.46 33.23
CA VAL A 585 -13.04 -13.73 31.82
C VAL A 585 -14.04 -14.72 31.21
N GLN A 586 -14.37 -15.81 31.91
CA GLN A 586 -15.38 -16.76 31.45
C GLN A 586 -16.74 -16.09 31.27
N ALA A 587 -17.16 -15.27 32.25
CA ALA A 587 -18.44 -14.57 32.20
C ALA A 587 -18.55 -13.62 31.00
N ILE A 588 -17.46 -12.94 30.64
CA ILE A 588 -17.37 -12.09 29.44
C ILE A 588 -17.41 -12.93 28.16
N ALA A 589 -16.64 -14.02 28.11
CA ALA A 589 -16.60 -14.92 26.96
C ALA A 589 -17.98 -15.53 26.67
N ASP A 590 -18.64 -16.07 27.70
CA ASP A 590 -20.00 -16.63 27.59
C ASP A 590 -21.02 -15.59 27.11
N ALA A 591 -20.88 -14.35 27.56
CA ALA A 591 -21.77 -13.25 27.18
C ALA A 591 -21.57 -12.86 25.70
N ALA A 592 -20.33 -12.78 25.23
CA ALA A 592 -20.00 -12.54 23.84
C ALA A 592 -20.50 -13.68 22.92
N HIS A 593 -20.19 -14.93 23.26
CA HIS A 593 -20.56 -16.11 22.47
C HIS A 593 -22.06 -16.38 22.40
N ARG A 594 -22.82 -15.93 23.41
CA ARG A 594 -24.29 -15.97 23.35
C ARG A 594 -24.85 -15.12 22.20
N ILE A 595 -24.17 -14.04 21.85
CA ILE A 595 -24.56 -13.13 20.76
C ILE A 595 -23.92 -13.56 19.45
N ASN A 596 -22.61 -13.79 19.46
CA ASN A 596 -21.85 -14.23 18.29
C ASN A 596 -20.98 -15.45 18.66
N PRO A 597 -21.41 -16.69 18.35
CA PRO A 597 -20.65 -17.90 18.64
C PRO A 597 -19.28 -17.97 17.95
N ASN A 598 -19.06 -17.16 16.91
CA ASN A 598 -17.81 -17.12 16.15
C ASN A 598 -16.83 -16.05 16.65
N ALA A 599 -17.21 -15.22 17.63
CA ALA A 599 -16.32 -14.16 18.13
C ALA A 599 -15.08 -14.77 18.80
N ILE A 600 -13.90 -14.24 18.49
CA ILE A 600 -12.67 -14.65 19.15
C ILE A 600 -12.57 -13.90 20.48
N VAL A 601 -12.40 -14.60 21.60
CA VAL A 601 -12.22 -13.95 22.90
C VAL A 601 -10.79 -14.11 23.39
N LEU A 602 -10.15 -13.00 23.77
CA LEU A 602 -8.81 -12.99 24.38
C LEU A 602 -8.90 -12.44 25.81
N CYS A 603 -7.98 -12.83 26.70
CA CYS A 603 -7.88 -12.23 28.03
C CYS A 603 -6.74 -11.21 28.14
N HIS A 604 -6.90 -10.20 28.98
CA HIS A 604 -5.89 -9.14 29.21
C HIS A 604 -5.99 -8.53 30.61
N GLY A 605 -4.86 -8.06 31.14
CA GLY A 605 -4.83 -7.12 32.26
C GLY A 605 -4.92 -7.76 33.65
N GLY A 606 -5.00 -6.91 34.67
CA GLY A 606 -5.07 -7.31 36.08
C GLY A 606 -3.87 -8.17 36.49
N PRO A 607 -4.09 -9.35 37.09
CA PRO A 607 -3.02 -10.26 37.48
C PRO A 607 -2.41 -11.04 36.29
N ILE A 608 -2.97 -10.96 35.08
CA ILE A 608 -2.50 -11.72 33.90
C ILE A 608 -1.30 -11.01 33.29
N SER A 609 -0.12 -11.21 33.88
CA SER A 609 1.06 -10.37 33.61
C SER A 609 2.18 -11.03 32.83
N GLY A 610 2.09 -12.33 32.57
CA GLY A 610 3.03 -13.08 31.75
C GLY A 610 2.45 -14.39 31.21
N PRO A 611 3.29 -15.22 30.57
CA PRO A 611 2.86 -16.48 29.95
C PRO A 611 2.26 -17.48 30.95
N GLU A 612 2.79 -17.55 32.17
CA GLU A 612 2.30 -18.49 33.20
C GLU A 612 0.87 -18.14 33.65
N GLU A 613 0.57 -16.87 33.88
CA GLU A 613 -0.78 -16.45 34.24
C GLU A 613 -1.75 -16.55 33.06
N ALA A 614 -1.30 -16.26 31.84
CA ALA A 614 -2.10 -16.46 30.64
C ALA A 614 -2.45 -17.95 30.46
N GLU A 615 -1.48 -18.84 30.60
CA GLU A 615 -1.71 -20.29 30.56
C GLU A 615 -2.68 -20.75 31.67
N PHE A 616 -2.56 -20.16 32.86
CA PHE A 616 -3.45 -20.46 33.97
C PHE A 616 -4.93 -20.16 33.65
N ILE A 617 -5.20 -19.00 33.03
CA ILE A 617 -6.53 -18.60 32.59
C ILE A 617 -7.02 -19.50 31.45
N LEU A 618 -6.21 -19.70 30.41
CA LEU A 618 -6.60 -20.46 29.22
C LEU A 618 -6.94 -21.92 29.55
N LYS A 619 -6.21 -22.54 30.48
CA LYS A 619 -6.51 -23.92 30.93
C LYS A 619 -7.79 -24.05 31.78
N ARG A 620 -8.31 -22.95 32.32
CA ARG A 620 -9.46 -22.93 33.25
C ARG A 620 -10.70 -22.25 32.70
N THR A 621 -10.62 -21.76 31.48
CA THR A 621 -11.73 -21.14 30.75
C THR A 621 -12.04 -21.96 29.50
N LYS A 622 -13.25 -21.77 28.96
CA LYS A 622 -13.73 -22.37 27.71
C LYS A 622 -14.15 -21.25 26.77
N GLY A 623 -13.77 -21.36 25.50
CA GLY A 623 -14.07 -20.30 24.52
C GLY A 623 -13.19 -19.05 24.67
N VAL A 624 -12.09 -19.12 25.42
CA VAL A 624 -11.06 -18.08 25.46
C VAL A 624 -9.88 -18.60 24.65
N HIS A 625 -9.53 -17.88 23.60
CA HIS A 625 -8.69 -18.36 22.52
C HIS A 625 -7.24 -17.87 22.61
N GLY A 626 -6.92 -17.02 23.57
CA GLY A 626 -5.56 -16.51 23.72
C GLY A 626 -5.44 -15.30 24.64
N PHE A 627 -4.35 -14.56 24.46
CA PHE A 627 -3.92 -13.49 25.35
C PHE A 627 -3.55 -12.24 24.58
N TYR A 628 -3.97 -11.08 25.09
CA TYR A 628 -3.52 -9.79 24.60
C TYR A 628 -2.55 -9.20 25.61
N GLY A 629 -1.27 -9.07 25.26
CA GLY A 629 -0.25 -8.49 26.12
C GLY A 629 0.09 -7.06 25.73
N ALA A 630 0.38 -6.21 26.71
CA ALA A 630 0.82 -4.84 26.44
C ALA A 630 2.09 -4.55 27.25
N SER A 631 1.92 -4.20 28.53
CA SER A 631 3.07 -4.05 29.44
C SER A 631 3.90 -5.34 29.57
N SER A 632 3.24 -6.48 29.46
CA SER A 632 3.83 -7.83 29.53
C SER A 632 4.67 -8.21 28.32
N MET A 633 4.36 -7.66 27.13
CA MET A 633 5.08 -7.97 25.89
C MET A 633 6.30 -7.07 25.69
N GLU A 634 6.21 -5.82 26.13
CA GLU A 634 7.21 -4.80 25.81
C GLU A 634 7.95 -4.29 27.06
N ARG A 635 7.24 -3.58 27.94
CA ARG A 635 7.84 -2.86 29.06
C ARG A 635 8.61 -3.78 30.02
N LEU A 636 7.97 -4.85 30.51
CA LEU A 636 8.56 -5.72 31.52
C LEU A 636 9.83 -6.43 31.00
N PRO A 637 9.83 -7.04 29.79
CA PRO A 637 11.05 -7.60 29.21
C PRO A 637 12.17 -6.56 29.03
N VAL A 638 11.85 -5.35 28.57
CA VAL A 638 12.83 -4.28 28.35
C VAL A 638 13.46 -3.81 29.66
N GLU A 639 12.65 -3.59 30.71
CA GLU A 639 13.13 -3.23 32.05
C GLU A 639 14.16 -4.25 32.57
N GLN A 640 13.87 -5.55 32.43
CA GLN A 640 14.74 -6.62 32.86
C GLN A 640 16.03 -6.69 32.03
N ALA A 641 15.92 -6.64 30.70
CA ALA A 641 17.04 -6.78 29.78
C ALA A 641 18.06 -5.64 29.94
N ILE A 642 17.60 -4.38 29.95
CA ILE A 642 18.47 -3.21 30.12
C ILE A 642 19.14 -3.25 31.49
N THR A 643 18.37 -3.47 32.57
CA THR A 643 18.89 -3.49 33.93
C THR A 643 19.94 -4.59 34.12
N SER A 644 19.67 -5.79 33.60
CA SER A 644 20.59 -6.93 33.71
C SER A 644 21.88 -6.71 32.93
N THR A 645 21.79 -6.16 31.72
CA THR A 645 22.95 -5.83 30.89
C THR A 645 23.86 -4.80 31.58
N VAL A 646 23.27 -3.73 32.12
CA VAL A 646 24.04 -2.71 32.86
C VAL A 646 24.70 -3.30 34.11
N LYS A 647 23.99 -4.16 34.86
CA LYS A 647 24.56 -4.87 36.01
C LYS A 647 25.76 -5.74 35.62
N GLN A 648 25.70 -6.43 34.47
CA GLN A 648 26.83 -7.22 33.96
C GLN A 648 28.05 -6.34 33.66
N TYR A 649 27.88 -5.21 32.96
CA TYR A 649 28.98 -4.27 32.74
C TYR A 649 29.57 -3.74 34.06
N LYS A 650 28.73 -3.44 35.05
CA LYS A 650 29.18 -3.00 36.38
C LYS A 650 29.86 -4.09 37.22
N SER A 651 29.71 -5.36 36.84
CA SER A 651 30.38 -6.49 37.50
C SER A 651 31.80 -6.77 36.98
N ILE A 652 32.22 -6.11 35.90
CA ILE A 652 33.59 -6.24 35.37
C ILE A 652 34.58 -5.72 36.43
N SER A 653 35.45 -6.61 36.90
CA SER A 653 36.56 -6.26 37.79
C SER A 653 37.67 -5.60 36.99
N ILE A 654 38.15 -4.43 37.43
CA ILE A 654 39.31 -3.75 36.86
C ILE A 654 40.47 -3.90 37.87
N HIS A 655 41.20 -5.01 37.75
CA HIS A 655 42.49 -5.26 38.41
C HIS A 655 43.38 -6.09 37.48
#